data_AF-A0A7X3X1P3-F1
#
_entry.id   AF-A0A7X3X1P3-F1
#
_cell.length_a   1.000
_cell.length_b   1.000
_cell.length_c   1.000
_cell.angle_alpha   90.00
_cell.angle_beta   90.00
_cell.angle_gamma   90.00
#
_symmetry.space_group_name_H-M   'P 1'
#
loop_
_entity.id
_entity.type
_entity.pdbx_description
1 polymer ?
#
loop_
_entity_poly.entity_id
_entity_poly.type
_entity_poly.pdbx_seq_one_letter_code
_entity_poly.pdbx_strand_id
1 'polypeptide(L)'
;MDPSLNSRILHAATIASDTFAVRGEVRPLPGEFDLNFHVSVPDGDIVLKLSPESRLPVFDLLVRCLYHLAAAKFPGPVPRLVAPSGTAASGHVAHVTFEGAPYVACAVTWLPGIPLADLRPPSHTALEDLGALLANLDAALAGFDHPALDRDFDWRMETAPATIRAHLPHLHRGRDLVAATLDRARERLDPVADALPRAVIHNDGNDFNVLVQPSLEGARLSGLIDFGDVVRSWRAAEVAIAAAYAMMGTADPLGAVCSVARGYARVTPLTAGECRAILPMVALRLCQSVSVQARQMREQPANEYLAVSQDGAWRLLERLARTDWRHAEFRIRGACGLPPNPGLAAVTSWMRDAGARAPVMPPEVLARPHVLDLSVESPDLPHPDESARPGAAEAWMEREMAGAAATVAVGRYGEARLLYDSPAFQTHGDDGPESRTVHLGLDLFAPPGTPVHAPLAGTVLAVADNDKPFDYGPTVILRHTTPDGAGFHTLYGHLDRATLDHLSPGDRVAPGDVIARLGDASVNGGWPPHLHLQVIALDPLFDEGTPPDERGNYTGVVLHRLRAVWESILPDPAPLAGLPTGTATSIAPAAEPVLRKRVLGDRRKTILGSSLSLSYADPVHVVRGVGAYLYDDTGRRYLDTVNNVPHVGHANPRVAAAIARQSRVLNTNTRYLHTEIVALGEELLTHFPDPLEVVFLVCSGSEANELALRMARCHTGHDGVVCVEGGYHGNTGGLVEISHYKFAGQGGA
;
A
#
# COMPACT_ATOMS: atom_id res chain seq x y z
N MET A 1 -32.63 3.56 -34.11
CA MET A 1 -33.13 3.00 -32.83
C MET A 1 -34.03 1.83 -33.17
N ASP A 2 -33.81 0.69 -32.51
CA ASP A 2 -34.58 -0.54 -32.68
C ASP A 2 -36.05 -0.33 -32.23
N PRO A 3 -37.07 -0.60 -33.08
CA PRO A 3 -38.48 -0.48 -32.72
C PRO A 3 -38.88 -1.29 -31.48
N SER A 4 -38.22 -2.42 -31.22
CA SER A 4 -38.48 -3.27 -30.05
C SER A 4 -38.03 -2.59 -28.75
N LEU A 5 -36.93 -1.84 -28.79
CA LEU A 5 -36.41 -1.11 -27.63
C LEU A 5 -37.36 0.02 -27.21
N ASN A 6 -37.95 0.74 -28.16
CA ASN A 6 -38.96 1.76 -27.88
C ASN A 6 -40.22 1.18 -27.23
N SER A 7 -40.66 -0.01 -27.65
CA SER A 7 -41.80 -0.71 -27.04
C SER A 7 -41.51 -1.10 -25.58
N ARG A 8 -40.30 -1.59 -25.29
CA ARG A 8 -39.87 -1.95 -23.92
C ARG A 8 -39.83 -0.76 -22.99
N ILE A 9 -39.28 0.36 -23.45
CA ILE A 9 -39.22 1.62 -22.68
C ILE A 9 -40.64 2.10 -22.33
N LEU A 10 -41.57 2.02 -23.29
CA LEU A 10 -42.96 2.43 -23.05
C LEU A 10 -43.67 1.55 -22.01
N HIS A 11 -43.53 0.21 -22.11
CA HIS A 11 -44.07 -0.70 -21.10
C HIS A 11 -43.47 -0.46 -19.71
N ALA A 12 -42.16 -0.25 -19.62
CA ALA A 12 -41.50 0.07 -18.36
C ALA A 12 -42.01 1.40 -17.77
N ALA A 13 -42.22 2.42 -18.59
CA ALA A 13 -42.80 3.69 -18.16
C ALA A 13 -44.24 3.53 -17.64
N THR A 14 -45.07 2.72 -18.30
CA THR A 14 -46.42 2.39 -17.83
C THR A 14 -46.38 1.70 -16.47
N ILE A 15 -45.51 0.70 -16.29
CA ILE A 15 -45.37 0.00 -15.02
C ILE A 15 -44.89 0.95 -13.90
N ALA A 16 -43.89 1.80 -14.17
CA ALA A 16 -43.43 2.81 -13.21
C ALA A 16 -44.56 3.75 -12.76
N SER A 17 -45.37 4.23 -13.72
CA SER A 17 -46.51 5.12 -13.44
C SER A 17 -47.62 4.41 -12.68
N ASP A 18 -48.08 3.26 -13.16
CA ASP A 18 -49.32 2.63 -12.68
C ASP A 18 -49.09 1.82 -11.40
N THR A 19 -47.89 1.27 -11.22
CA THR A 19 -47.55 0.42 -10.06
C THR A 19 -46.84 1.20 -8.96
N PHE A 20 -46.00 2.18 -9.30
CA PHE A 20 -45.17 2.91 -8.33
C PHE A 20 -45.48 4.40 -8.25
N ALA A 21 -46.45 4.91 -9.03
CA ALA A 21 -46.79 6.33 -9.11
C ALA A 21 -45.59 7.24 -9.51
N VAL A 22 -44.62 6.69 -10.25
CA VAL A 22 -43.42 7.41 -10.71
C VAL A 22 -43.52 7.71 -12.19
N ARG A 23 -43.39 8.99 -12.57
CA ARG A 23 -43.44 9.45 -13.97
C ARG A 23 -42.17 10.20 -14.32
N GLY A 24 -41.39 9.64 -15.23
CA GLY A 24 -40.06 10.15 -15.58
C GLY A 24 -39.57 9.68 -16.94
N GLU A 25 -38.37 10.14 -17.31
CA GLU A 25 -37.67 9.64 -18.50
C GLU A 25 -37.10 8.25 -18.21
N VAL A 26 -37.44 7.26 -19.04
CA VAL A 26 -37.04 5.86 -18.84
C VAL A 26 -35.92 5.48 -19.78
N ARG A 27 -34.83 4.91 -19.23
CA ARG A 27 -33.69 4.40 -19.99
C ARG A 27 -33.33 2.99 -19.54
N PRO A 28 -33.08 2.05 -20.47
CA PRO A 28 -32.66 0.69 -20.11
C PRO A 28 -31.26 0.71 -19.49
N LEU A 29 -31.05 -0.15 -18.49
CA LEU A 29 -29.76 -0.43 -17.88
C LEU A 29 -29.35 -1.88 -18.19
N PRO A 30 -28.05 -2.21 -18.18
CA PRO A 30 -27.58 -3.57 -18.34
C PRO A 30 -28.13 -4.52 -17.25
N GLY A 31 -28.27 -5.80 -17.59
CA GLY A 31 -28.69 -6.86 -16.68
C GLY A 31 -28.56 -8.24 -17.33
N GLU A 32 -28.19 -9.26 -16.54
CA GLU A 32 -28.06 -10.64 -17.04
C GLU A 32 -29.41 -11.37 -17.07
N PHE A 33 -30.15 -11.32 -15.96
CA PHE A 33 -31.42 -12.04 -15.80
C PHE A 33 -32.64 -11.13 -15.62
N ASP A 34 -32.44 -9.97 -14.99
CA ASP A 34 -33.47 -9.00 -14.70
C ASP A 34 -33.40 -7.84 -15.68
N LEU A 35 -34.56 -7.28 -16.03
CA LEU A 35 -34.65 -6.06 -16.81
C LEU A 35 -34.59 -4.86 -15.86
N ASN A 36 -33.53 -4.07 -15.99
CA ASN A 36 -33.31 -2.88 -15.18
C ASN A 36 -33.59 -1.62 -16.02
N PHE A 37 -34.32 -0.66 -15.46
CA PHE A 37 -34.62 0.61 -16.11
C PHE A 37 -34.35 1.77 -15.14
N HIS A 38 -33.51 2.71 -15.55
CA HIS A 38 -33.37 4.00 -14.89
C HIS A 38 -34.59 4.86 -15.22
N VAL A 39 -35.22 5.43 -14.21
CA VAL A 39 -36.33 6.38 -14.37
C VAL A 39 -35.93 7.69 -13.73
N SER A 40 -35.71 8.72 -14.55
CA SER A 40 -35.30 10.04 -14.06
C SER A 40 -36.50 10.89 -13.68
N VAL A 41 -36.52 11.40 -12.45
CA VAL A 41 -37.62 12.19 -11.90
C VAL A 41 -37.14 13.38 -11.06
N PRO A 42 -37.91 14.48 -10.96
CA PRO A 42 -37.49 15.69 -10.26
C PRO A 42 -37.10 15.48 -8.78
N ASP A 43 -37.76 14.54 -8.10
CA ASP A 43 -37.61 14.31 -6.66
C ASP A 43 -36.64 13.16 -6.31
N GLY A 44 -35.80 12.75 -7.27
CA GLY A 44 -34.78 11.73 -7.10
C GLY A 44 -35.05 10.48 -7.93
N ASP A 45 -34.09 10.13 -8.78
CA ASP A 45 -34.18 9.03 -9.72
C ASP A 45 -34.40 7.67 -9.03
N ILE A 46 -34.97 6.73 -9.79
CA ILE A 46 -35.19 5.34 -9.34
C ILE A 46 -34.66 4.34 -10.37
N VAL A 47 -34.53 3.09 -9.93
CA VAL A 47 -34.36 1.92 -10.79
C VAL A 47 -35.61 1.05 -10.68
N LEU A 48 -36.32 0.87 -11.79
CA LEU A 48 -37.36 -0.13 -11.94
C LEU A 48 -36.71 -1.46 -12.35
N LYS A 49 -36.91 -2.50 -11.53
CA LYS A 49 -36.44 -3.87 -11.80
C LYS A 49 -37.62 -4.77 -12.13
N LEU A 50 -37.50 -5.57 -13.19
CA LEU A 50 -38.46 -6.61 -13.54
C LEU A 50 -37.77 -7.96 -13.70
N SER A 51 -38.35 -9.00 -13.12
CA SER A 51 -37.87 -10.38 -13.26
C SER A 51 -39.01 -11.29 -13.74
N PRO A 52 -38.75 -12.29 -14.60
CA PRO A 52 -39.76 -13.27 -14.98
C PRO A 52 -40.35 -13.96 -13.74
N GLU A 53 -41.65 -14.25 -13.73
CA GLU A 53 -42.32 -14.86 -12.56
C GLU A 53 -41.70 -16.22 -12.16
N SER A 54 -41.06 -16.93 -13.09
CA SER A 54 -40.30 -18.16 -12.81
C SER A 54 -39.11 -17.96 -11.86
N ARG A 55 -38.62 -16.73 -11.68
CA ARG A 55 -37.53 -16.35 -10.76
C ARG A 55 -38.03 -15.75 -9.45
N LEU A 56 -39.34 -15.77 -9.19
CA LEU A 56 -39.96 -15.20 -8.00
C LEU A 56 -39.23 -15.54 -6.69
N PRO A 57 -38.77 -16.78 -6.41
CA PRO A 57 -38.09 -17.08 -5.14
C PRO A 57 -36.82 -16.26 -4.89
N VAL A 58 -36.05 -15.95 -5.93
CA VAL A 58 -34.81 -15.15 -5.82
C VAL A 58 -35.15 -13.66 -5.80
N PHE A 59 -36.14 -13.24 -6.58
CA PHE A 59 -36.59 -11.85 -6.59
C PHE A 59 -37.25 -11.45 -5.27
N ASP A 60 -38.06 -12.33 -4.66
CA ASP A 60 -38.66 -12.14 -3.33
C ASP A 60 -37.57 -12.06 -2.24
N LEU A 61 -36.50 -12.87 -2.35
CA LEU A 61 -35.35 -12.79 -1.46
C LEU A 61 -34.70 -11.39 -1.49
N LEU A 62 -34.40 -10.87 -2.69
CA LEU A 62 -33.84 -9.53 -2.87
C LEU A 62 -34.72 -8.48 -2.19
N VAL A 63 -36.04 -8.52 -2.47
CA VAL A 63 -36.95 -7.49 -1.97
C VAL A 63 -37.12 -7.59 -0.45
N ARG A 64 -37.25 -8.79 0.10
CA ARG A 64 -37.32 -8.99 1.57
C ARG A 64 -36.03 -8.60 2.27
N CYS A 65 -34.88 -8.79 1.63
CA CYS A 65 -33.60 -8.31 2.14
C CYS A 65 -33.63 -6.79 2.31
N LEU A 66 -34.06 -6.05 1.27
CA LEU A 66 -34.17 -4.58 1.36
C LEU A 66 -35.22 -4.10 2.37
N TYR A 67 -36.35 -4.81 2.51
CA TYR A 67 -37.32 -4.53 3.58
C TYR A 67 -36.72 -4.74 4.97
N HIS A 68 -35.95 -5.81 5.16
CA HIS A 68 -35.28 -6.09 6.42
C HIS A 68 -34.29 -4.97 6.78
N LEU A 69 -33.46 -4.55 5.82
CA LEU A 69 -32.51 -3.44 6.01
C LEU A 69 -33.21 -2.12 6.34
N ALA A 70 -34.34 -1.82 5.69
CA ALA A 70 -35.15 -0.65 6.00
C ALA A 70 -35.74 -0.73 7.42
N ALA A 71 -36.25 -1.89 7.84
CA ALA A 71 -36.76 -2.13 9.18
C ALA A 71 -35.66 -2.01 10.26
N ALA A 72 -34.46 -2.49 9.94
CA ALA A 72 -33.26 -2.36 10.77
C ALA A 72 -32.69 -0.91 10.79
N LYS A 73 -33.27 0.02 10.01
CA LYS A 73 -32.80 1.40 9.83
C LYS A 73 -31.33 1.47 9.41
N PHE A 74 -30.91 0.56 8.53
CA PHE A 74 -29.55 0.49 8.04
C PHE A 74 -29.13 1.83 7.40
N PRO A 75 -28.07 2.50 7.91
CA PRO A 75 -27.70 3.84 7.45
C PRO A 75 -26.81 3.82 6.20
N GLY A 76 -26.30 2.65 5.80
CA GLY A 76 -25.37 2.53 4.68
C GLY A 76 -26.01 2.87 3.32
N PRO A 77 -25.19 3.24 2.31
CA PRO A 77 -25.67 3.62 0.99
C PRO A 77 -26.04 2.37 0.17
N VAL A 78 -27.26 1.87 0.39
CA VAL A 78 -27.87 0.77 -0.38
C VAL A 78 -29.21 1.23 -0.95
N PRO A 79 -29.70 0.63 -2.06
CA PRO A 79 -30.97 1.00 -2.64
C PRO A 79 -32.11 0.82 -1.63
N ARG A 80 -33.04 1.78 -1.59
CA ARG A 80 -34.23 1.72 -0.75
C ARG A 80 -35.45 1.43 -1.60
N LEU A 81 -36.34 0.57 -1.12
CA LEU A 81 -37.57 0.25 -1.83
C LEU A 81 -38.49 1.47 -1.94
N VAL A 82 -39.06 1.64 -3.12
CA VAL A 82 -40.15 2.58 -3.39
C VAL A 82 -41.46 1.80 -3.24
N ALA A 83 -42.35 2.31 -2.39
CA ALA A 83 -43.61 1.62 -2.10
C ALA A 83 -44.50 1.57 -3.36
N PRO A 84 -45.06 0.39 -3.71
CA PRO A 84 -46.08 0.31 -4.74
C PRO A 84 -47.36 1.05 -4.32
N SER A 85 -48.10 1.56 -5.30
CA SER A 85 -49.35 2.29 -5.12
C SER A 85 -50.57 1.46 -5.54
N GLY A 86 -51.77 1.84 -5.08
CA GLY A 86 -53.03 1.21 -5.48
C GLY A 86 -53.18 -0.25 -5.03
N THR A 87 -53.76 -1.09 -5.90
CA THR A 87 -54.05 -2.51 -5.63
C THR A 87 -52.80 -3.40 -5.55
N ALA A 88 -51.65 -2.91 -6.06
CA ALA A 88 -50.35 -3.57 -5.96
C ALA A 88 -49.71 -3.45 -4.57
N ALA A 89 -50.29 -2.67 -3.64
CA ALA A 89 -49.76 -2.46 -2.29
C ALA A 89 -49.90 -3.66 -1.32
N SER A 90 -50.46 -4.78 -1.76
CA SER A 90 -50.82 -5.92 -0.90
C SER A 90 -49.75 -7.02 -0.75
N GLY A 91 -48.54 -6.82 -1.29
CA GLY A 91 -47.42 -7.76 -1.20
C GLY A 91 -46.05 -7.09 -1.20
N HIS A 92 -44.98 -7.87 -0.97
CA HIS A 92 -43.60 -7.36 -1.02
C HIS A 92 -43.14 -7.08 -2.46
N VAL A 93 -43.63 -7.85 -3.44
CA VAL A 93 -43.36 -7.69 -4.88
C VAL A 93 -44.65 -7.35 -5.64
N ALA A 94 -44.54 -6.60 -6.74
CA ALA A 94 -45.67 -6.30 -7.60
C ALA A 94 -45.74 -7.28 -8.78
N HIS A 95 -46.86 -7.98 -8.95
CA HIS A 95 -47.08 -8.82 -10.14
C HIS A 95 -47.56 -7.93 -11.29
N VAL A 96 -46.86 -7.98 -12.42
CA VAL A 96 -47.09 -7.12 -13.59
C VAL A 96 -47.06 -7.94 -14.87
N THR A 97 -47.61 -7.40 -15.95
CA THR A 97 -47.46 -7.97 -17.29
C THR A 97 -46.50 -7.11 -18.09
N PHE A 98 -45.43 -7.71 -18.64
CA PHE A 98 -44.46 -7.03 -19.48
C PHE A 98 -44.37 -7.77 -20.83
N GLU A 99 -44.62 -7.05 -21.93
CA GLU A 99 -44.66 -7.63 -23.29
C GLU A 99 -45.59 -8.86 -23.42
N GLY A 100 -46.67 -8.91 -22.64
CA GLY A 100 -47.65 -10.00 -22.66
C GLY A 100 -47.29 -11.24 -21.83
N ALA A 101 -46.16 -11.21 -21.11
CA ALA A 101 -45.73 -12.27 -20.21
C ALA A 101 -45.81 -11.84 -18.73
N PRO A 102 -45.97 -12.78 -17.78
CA PRO A 102 -46.01 -12.46 -16.36
C PRO A 102 -44.61 -12.19 -15.80
N TYR A 103 -44.49 -11.06 -15.10
CA TYR A 103 -43.29 -10.60 -14.44
C TYR A 103 -43.59 -10.18 -12.99
N VAL A 104 -42.56 -10.12 -12.18
CA VAL A 104 -42.57 -9.46 -10.87
C VAL A 104 -41.69 -8.22 -10.93
N ALA A 105 -42.11 -7.15 -10.25
CA ALA A 105 -41.44 -5.87 -10.29
C ALA A 105 -41.24 -5.27 -8.90
N CYS A 106 -40.14 -4.54 -8.75
CA CYS A 106 -39.89 -3.63 -7.64
C CYS A 106 -39.22 -2.35 -8.17
N ALA A 107 -39.39 -1.24 -7.45
CA ALA A 107 -38.65 -0.01 -7.69
C ALA A 107 -37.75 0.31 -6.49
N VAL A 108 -36.53 0.76 -6.76
CA VAL A 108 -35.57 1.15 -5.72
C VAL A 108 -34.95 2.53 -6.02
N THR A 109 -34.50 3.24 -5.00
CA THR A 109 -33.83 4.54 -5.16
C THR A 109 -32.53 4.42 -5.96
N TRP A 110 -32.27 5.40 -6.83
CA TRP A 110 -30.97 5.57 -7.49
C TRP A 110 -29.89 5.97 -6.48
N LEU A 111 -28.68 5.45 -6.67
CA LEU A 111 -27.50 5.83 -5.88
C LEU A 111 -26.51 6.61 -6.76
N PRO A 112 -25.95 7.74 -6.29
CA PRO A 112 -24.99 8.52 -7.06
C PRO A 112 -23.61 7.85 -7.09
N GLY A 113 -22.82 8.18 -8.11
CA GLY A 113 -21.42 7.73 -8.24
C GLY A 113 -21.15 7.07 -9.58
N ILE A 114 -19.91 6.64 -9.74
CA ILE A 114 -19.46 5.80 -10.86
C ILE A 114 -19.12 4.40 -10.33
N PRO A 115 -19.24 3.35 -11.16
CA PRO A 115 -18.72 2.02 -10.82
C PRO A 115 -17.25 2.07 -10.38
N LEU A 116 -16.89 1.26 -9.39
CA LEU A 116 -15.49 1.06 -8.98
C LEU A 116 -14.64 0.55 -10.16
N ALA A 117 -15.26 -0.18 -11.10
CA ALA A 117 -14.67 -0.61 -12.36
C ALA A 117 -14.05 0.55 -13.17
N ASP A 118 -14.64 1.74 -13.09
CA ASP A 118 -14.22 2.93 -13.84
C ASP A 118 -13.17 3.76 -13.09
N LEU A 119 -12.86 3.40 -11.83
CA LEU A 119 -11.79 3.99 -11.05
C LEU A 119 -10.56 3.07 -11.06
N ARG A 120 -9.52 3.44 -11.82
CA ARG A 120 -8.28 2.67 -11.94
C ARG A 120 -7.05 3.54 -11.69
N PRO A 121 -6.21 3.22 -10.68
CA PRO A 121 -6.40 2.18 -9.67
C PRO A 121 -7.53 2.53 -8.66
N PRO A 122 -8.14 1.54 -7.97
CA PRO A 122 -9.12 1.79 -6.93
C PRO A 122 -8.49 2.48 -5.72
N SER A 123 -9.22 3.40 -5.10
CA SER A 123 -8.80 4.10 -3.88
C SER A 123 -8.76 3.17 -2.67
N HIS A 124 -7.63 3.08 -1.97
CA HIS A 124 -7.52 2.31 -0.72
C HIS A 124 -8.57 2.73 0.32
N THR A 125 -8.90 4.02 0.39
CA THR A 125 -9.95 4.55 1.28
C THR A 125 -11.33 4.01 0.87
N ALA A 126 -11.65 3.99 -0.42
CA ALA A 126 -12.92 3.43 -0.91
C ALA A 126 -13.01 1.92 -0.64
N LEU A 127 -11.90 1.19 -0.76
CA LEU A 127 -11.85 -0.24 -0.45
C LEU A 127 -12.04 -0.53 1.05
N GLU A 128 -11.51 0.33 1.93
CA GLU A 128 -11.77 0.24 3.37
C GLU A 128 -13.23 0.60 3.73
N ASP A 129 -13.79 1.62 3.08
CA ASP A 129 -15.21 1.96 3.23
C ASP A 129 -16.09 0.78 2.78
N LEU A 130 -15.75 0.11 1.66
CA LEU A 130 -16.44 -1.08 1.16
C LEU A 130 -16.42 -2.21 2.18
N GLY A 131 -15.23 -2.56 2.71
CA GLY A 131 -15.12 -3.58 3.75
C GLY A 131 -15.98 -3.27 4.98
N ALA A 132 -15.98 -2.01 5.42
CA ALA A 132 -16.80 -1.58 6.55
C ALA A 132 -18.30 -1.64 6.24
N LEU A 133 -18.72 -1.29 5.01
CA LEU A 133 -20.11 -1.41 4.58
C LEU A 133 -20.58 -2.86 4.63
N LEU A 134 -19.79 -3.79 4.08
CA LEU A 134 -20.10 -5.23 4.06
C LEU A 134 -20.23 -5.80 5.48
N ALA A 135 -19.31 -5.45 6.38
CA ALA A 135 -19.42 -5.88 7.78
C ALA A 135 -20.67 -5.35 8.50
N ASN A 136 -21.04 -4.09 8.25
CA ASN A 136 -22.28 -3.51 8.79
C ASN A 136 -23.51 -4.17 8.16
N LEU A 137 -23.45 -4.52 6.88
CA LEU A 137 -24.52 -5.21 6.17
C LEU A 137 -24.77 -6.60 6.75
N ASP A 138 -23.72 -7.40 6.95
CA ASP A 138 -23.80 -8.70 7.60
C ASP A 138 -24.43 -8.61 8.99
N ALA A 139 -24.05 -7.59 9.77
CA ALA A 139 -24.63 -7.33 11.08
C ALA A 139 -26.11 -6.92 11.00
N ALA A 140 -26.49 -6.11 10.01
CA ALA A 140 -27.87 -5.69 9.80
C ALA A 140 -28.77 -6.81 9.26
N LEU A 141 -28.19 -7.83 8.62
CA LEU A 141 -28.89 -9.05 8.17
C LEU A 141 -28.84 -10.17 9.21
N ALA A 142 -28.30 -9.93 10.40
CA ALA A 142 -28.29 -10.91 11.47
C ALA A 142 -29.73 -11.29 11.88
N GLY A 143 -30.06 -12.58 11.75
CA GLY A 143 -31.40 -13.10 12.02
C GLY A 143 -32.40 -12.95 10.87
N PHE A 144 -32.00 -12.38 9.73
CA PHE A 144 -32.78 -12.48 8.49
C PHE A 144 -32.79 -13.93 8.01
N ASP A 145 -33.97 -14.42 7.63
CA ASP A 145 -34.15 -15.77 7.13
C ASP A 145 -35.14 -15.80 5.95
N HIS A 146 -34.86 -16.70 5.01
CA HIS A 146 -35.64 -16.88 3.79
C HIS A 146 -35.29 -18.23 3.12
N PRO A 147 -36.27 -18.99 2.58
CA PRO A 147 -36.02 -20.31 1.99
C PRO A 147 -34.98 -20.35 0.87
N ALA A 148 -34.86 -19.26 0.11
CA ALA A 148 -33.91 -19.16 -1.01
C ALA A 148 -32.47 -18.83 -0.57
N LEU A 149 -32.20 -18.61 0.72
CA LEU A 149 -30.83 -18.34 1.22
C LEU A 149 -29.90 -19.54 1.12
N ASP A 150 -30.44 -20.76 1.17
CA ASP A 150 -29.66 -22.00 1.09
C ASP A 150 -29.77 -22.67 -0.29
N ARG A 151 -30.20 -21.91 -1.32
CA ARG A 151 -30.30 -22.41 -2.69
C ARG A 151 -28.93 -22.85 -3.21
N ASP A 152 -28.92 -23.85 -4.08
CA ASP A 152 -27.75 -24.21 -4.85
C ASP A 152 -27.71 -23.39 -6.14
N PHE A 153 -26.62 -22.66 -6.36
CA PHE A 153 -26.37 -21.90 -7.58
C PHE A 153 -24.88 -21.68 -7.78
N ASP A 154 -24.50 -21.40 -9.03
CA ASP A 154 -23.10 -21.44 -9.47
C ASP A 154 -22.17 -20.48 -8.73
N TRP A 155 -22.68 -19.46 -8.05
CA TRP A 155 -21.90 -18.39 -7.41
C TRP A 155 -21.77 -18.53 -5.90
N ARG A 156 -22.25 -19.64 -5.31
CA ARG A 156 -22.10 -19.91 -3.87
C ARG A 156 -20.70 -20.43 -3.58
N MET A 157 -20.00 -19.82 -2.61
CA MET A 157 -18.59 -20.11 -2.31
C MET A 157 -18.34 -21.59 -1.93
N GLU A 158 -19.21 -22.21 -1.13
CA GLU A 158 -19.05 -23.61 -0.73
C GLU A 158 -19.13 -24.58 -1.91
N THR A 159 -19.82 -24.20 -2.99
CA THR A 159 -19.98 -25.02 -4.20
C THR A 159 -18.91 -24.76 -5.25
N ALA A 160 -18.11 -23.69 -5.09
CA ALA A 160 -17.12 -23.27 -6.08
C ALA A 160 -16.18 -24.39 -6.55
N PRO A 161 -15.61 -25.25 -5.67
CA PRO A 161 -14.78 -26.38 -6.11
C PRO A 161 -15.49 -27.34 -7.07
N ALA A 162 -16.77 -27.64 -6.83
CA ALA A 162 -17.56 -28.52 -7.69
C ALA A 162 -17.87 -27.85 -9.04
N THR A 163 -18.30 -26.58 -9.00
CA THR A 163 -18.58 -25.77 -10.20
C THR A 163 -17.36 -25.63 -11.10
N ILE A 164 -16.19 -25.32 -10.52
CA ILE A 164 -14.93 -25.19 -11.26
C ILE A 164 -14.58 -26.54 -11.93
N ARG A 165 -14.65 -27.66 -11.20
CA ARG A 165 -14.34 -28.98 -11.77
C ARG A 165 -15.28 -29.37 -12.90
N ALA A 166 -16.57 -29.07 -12.77
CA ALA A 166 -17.56 -29.38 -13.81
C ALA A 166 -17.29 -28.62 -15.12
N HIS A 167 -16.72 -27.40 -15.04
CA HIS A 167 -16.52 -26.53 -16.18
C HIS A 167 -15.06 -26.43 -16.65
N LEU A 168 -14.11 -27.01 -15.91
CA LEU A 168 -12.69 -27.11 -16.28
C LEU A 168 -12.46 -27.65 -17.71
N PRO A 169 -13.21 -28.67 -18.20
CA PRO A 169 -13.07 -29.15 -19.57
C PRO A 169 -13.46 -28.14 -20.66
N HIS A 170 -14.21 -27.08 -20.32
CA HIS A 170 -14.66 -26.04 -21.26
C HIS A 170 -13.66 -24.90 -21.42
N LEU A 171 -12.66 -24.80 -20.54
CA LEU A 171 -11.60 -23.81 -20.65
C LEU A 171 -10.69 -24.11 -21.85
N HIS A 172 -10.50 -23.10 -22.70
CA HIS A 172 -9.62 -23.11 -23.87
C HIS A 172 -8.21 -22.58 -23.56
N ARG A 173 -8.04 -21.82 -22.47
CA ARG A 173 -6.77 -21.31 -21.95
C ARG A 173 -6.68 -21.55 -20.44
N GLY A 174 -5.47 -21.65 -19.91
CA GLY A 174 -5.21 -21.61 -18.46
C GLY A 174 -5.84 -22.76 -17.66
N ARG A 175 -6.15 -23.90 -18.27
CA ARG A 175 -6.76 -25.06 -17.59
C ARG A 175 -5.91 -25.55 -16.43
N ASP A 176 -4.61 -25.76 -16.66
CA ASP A 176 -3.69 -26.26 -15.63
C ASP A 176 -3.48 -25.24 -14.52
N LEU A 177 -3.47 -23.94 -14.87
CA LEU A 177 -3.43 -22.84 -13.90
C LEU A 177 -4.67 -22.88 -12.98
N VAL A 178 -5.87 -23.03 -13.55
CA VAL A 178 -7.12 -23.11 -12.76
C VAL A 178 -7.13 -24.37 -11.90
N ALA A 179 -6.71 -25.53 -12.43
CA ALA A 179 -6.65 -26.78 -11.69
C ALA A 179 -5.67 -26.69 -10.51
N ALA A 180 -4.44 -26.23 -10.74
CA ALA A 180 -3.43 -26.07 -9.70
C ALA A 180 -3.86 -25.02 -8.65
N THR A 181 -4.51 -23.94 -9.08
CA THR A 181 -5.04 -22.92 -8.17
C THR A 181 -6.16 -23.47 -7.29
N LEU A 182 -7.05 -24.29 -7.86
CA LEU A 182 -8.10 -24.97 -7.11
C LEU A 182 -7.51 -25.88 -6.04
N ASP A 183 -6.53 -26.73 -6.39
CA ASP A 183 -5.92 -27.66 -5.44
C ASP A 183 -5.19 -26.90 -4.31
N ARG A 184 -4.39 -25.88 -4.66
CA ARG A 184 -3.73 -25.00 -3.68
C ARG A 184 -4.72 -24.27 -2.77
N ALA A 185 -5.85 -23.82 -3.30
CA ALA A 185 -6.89 -23.18 -2.50
C ALA A 185 -7.50 -24.14 -1.48
N ARG A 186 -7.78 -25.38 -1.89
CA ARG A 186 -8.32 -26.41 -1.01
C ARG A 186 -7.35 -26.83 0.09
N GLU A 187 -6.07 -26.99 -0.22
CA GLU A 187 -5.04 -27.30 0.79
C GLU A 187 -4.99 -26.28 1.94
N ARG A 188 -5.26 -25.01 1.66
CA ARG A 188 -5.28 -23.96 2.67
C ARG A 188 -6.63 -23.76 3.35
N LEU A 189 -7.73 -23.94 2.62
CA LEU A 189 -9.10 -23.70 3.07
C LEU A 189 -9.70 -24.89 3.83
N ASP A 190 -9.57 -26.11 3.31
CA ASP A 190 -10.19 -27.32 3.88
C ASP A 190 -9.86 -27.50 5.39
N PRO A 191 -8.62 -27.23 5.88
CA PRO A 191 -8.30 -27.36 7.31
C PRO A 191 -9.02 -26.39 8.25
N VAL A 192 -9.60 -25.29 7.74
CA VAL A 192 -10.30 -24.28 8.55
C VAL A 192 -11.79 -24.18 8.25
N ALA A 193 -12.27 -24.79 7.17
CA ALA A 193 -13.61 -24.63 6.61
C ALA A 193 -14.74 -24.92 7.62
N ASP A 194 -14.61 -25.99 8.41
CA ASP A 194 -15.64 -26.41 9.39
C ASP A 194 -15.80 -25.42 10.56
N ALA A 195 -14.76 -24.64 10.85
CA ALA A 195 -14.75 -23.66 11.95
C ALA A 195 -15.10 -22.24 11.49
N LEU A 196 -15.30 -22.00 10.19
CA LEU A 196 -15.59 -20.67 9.67
C LEU A 196 -17.02 -20.22 10.07
N PRO A 197 -17.17 -19.00 10.63
CA PRO A 197 -18.49 -18.42 10.87
C PRO A 197 -19.31 -18.32 9.59
N ARG A 198 -20.62 -18.50 9.70
CA ARG A 198 -21.58 -18.34 8.60
C ARG A 198 -22.46 -17.12 8.82
N ALA A 199 -22.79 -16.42 7.74
CA ALA A 199 -23.64 -15.24 7.76
C ALA A 199 -24.50 -15.19 6.50
N VAL A 200 -25.58 -14.39 6.55
CA VAL A 200 -26.24 -13.94 5.32
C VAL A 200 -25.39 -12.82 4.75
N ILE A 201 -24.88 -13.02 3.54
CA ILE A 201 -23.95 -12.13 2.85
C ILE A 201 -24.58 -11.65 1.54
N HIS A 202 -24.18 -10.47 1.07
CA HIS A 202 -24.48 -9.91 -0.26
C HIS A 202 -23.99 -10.82 -1.38
N ASN A 203 -22.78 -11.38 -1.25
CA ASN A 203 -22.18 -12.36 -2.17
C ASN A 203 -21.89 -11.86 -3.59
N ASP A 204 -22.06 -10.57 -3.85
CA ASP A 204 -21.76 -9.97 -5.16
C ASP A 204 -21.22 -8.53 -5.09
N GLY A 205 -20.28 -8.29 -4.18
CA GLY A 205 -19.55 -7.02 -4.08
C GLY A 205 -18.56 -6.77 -5.23
N ASN A 206 -18.96 -7.04 -6.48
CA ASN A 206 -18.11 -6.84 -7.66
C ASN A 206 -17.93 -5.35 -8.01
N ASP A 207 -16.95 -5.04 -8.86
CA ASP A 207 -16.55 -3.66 -9.17
C ASP A 207 -17.56 -2.87 -10.02
N PHE A 208 -18.57 -3.52 -10.61
CA PHE A 208 -19.71 -2.83 -11.24
C PHE A 208 -20.85 -2.54 -10.26
N ASN A 209 -20.99 -3.35 -9.21
CA ASN A 209 -22.01 -3.21 -8.18
C ASN A 209 -21.58 -2.33 -6.99
N VAL A 210 -20.28 -1.97 -6.94
CA VAL A 210 -19.75 -1.00 -5.98
C VAL A 210 -19.65 0.37 -6.65
N LEU A 211 -20.29 1.39 -6.08
CA LEU A 211 -20.25 2.76 -6.56
C LEU A 211 -19.33 3.63 -5.69
N VAL A 212 -18.59 4.51 -6.35
CA VAL A 212 -17.67 5.46 -5.71
C VAL A 212 -17.89 6.88 -6.23
N GLN A 213 -17.56 7.86 -5.39
CA GLN A 213 -17.55 9.27 -5.73
C GLN A 213 -16.11 9.81 -5.67
N PRO A 214 -15.51 10.17 -6.82
CA PRO A 214 -14.19 10.79 -6.86
C PRO A 214 -14.16 12.16 -6.16
N SER A 215 -13.04 12.49 -5.52
CA SER A 215 -12.79 13.82 -4.94
C SER A 215 -11.30 14.17 -4.98
N LEU A 216 -10.95 15.44 -4.73
CA LEU A 216 -9.55 15.88 -4.60
C LEU A 216 -8.83 15.22 -3.41
N GLU A 217 -9.58 14.77 -2.40
CA GLU A 217 -9.06 14.06 -1.21
C GLU A 217 -9.01 12.53 -1.41
N GLY A 218 -9.40 12.04 -2.59
CA GLY A 218 -9.51 10.63 -2.91
C GLY A 218 -10.97 10.16 -3.06
N ALA A 219 -11.17 9.08 -3.81
CA ALA A 219 -12.50 8.52 -3.99
C ALA A 219 -13.02 7.84 -2.72
N ARG A 220 -14.31 8.01 -2.43
CA ARG A 220 -15.04 7.39 -1.31
C ARG A 220 -16.17 6.52 -1.83
N LEU A 221 -16.58 5.53 -1.03
CA LEU A 221 -17.74 4.70 -1.35
C LEU A 221 -19.03 5.54 -1.36
N SER A 222 -19.86 5.38 -2.39
CA SER A 222 -21.15 6.07 -2.52
C SER A 222 -22.34 5.12 -2.67
N GLY A 223 -22.12 3.82 -2.90
CA GLY A 223 -23.20 2.84 -2.98
C GLY A 223 -22.74 1.39 -3.12
N LEU A 224 -23.59 0.47 -2.66
CA LEU A 224 -23.55 -0.96 -3.02
C LEU A 224 -24.92 -1.34 -3.57
N ILE A 225 -24.94 -1.82 -4.81
CA ILE A 225 -26.17 -2.19 -5.53
C ILE A 225 -26.25 -3.69 -5.77
N ASP A 226 -27.45 -4.11 -6.14
CA ASP A 226 -27.78 -5.46 -6.62
C ASP A 226 -27.72 -6.63 -5.62
N PHE A 227 -28.84 -6.82 -4.90
CA PHE A 227 -29.01 -7.84 -3.86
C PHE A 227 -29.54 -9.18 -4.42
N GLY A 228 -29.34 -9.45 -5.71
CA GLY A 228 -29.86 -10.67 -6.38
C GLY A 228 -29.18 -11.95 -5.93
N ASP A 229 -27.94 -11.83 -5.46
CA ASP A 229 -27.07 -12.96 -5.13
C ASP A 229 -26.94 -13.24 -3.64
N VAL A 230 -27.72 -12.54 -2.79
CA VAL A 230 -27.73 -12.74 -1.33
C VAL A 230 -27.88 -14.22 -0.98
N VAL A 231 -27.04 -14.73 -0.08
CA VAL A 231 -26.97 -16.16 0.27
C VAL A 231 -26.47 -16.34 1.70
N ARG A 232 -26.78 -17.48 2.32
CA ARG A 232 -26.11 -17.91 3.55
C ARG A 232 -24.82 -18.68 3.21
N SER A 233 -23.67 -18.11 3.54
CA SER A 233 -22.35 -18.70 3.25
C SER A 233 -21.35 -18.43 4.38
N TRP A 234 -20.08 -18.80 4.18
CA TRP A 234 -19.00 -18.39 5.06
C TRP A 234 -18.87 -16.87 5.06
N ARG A 235 -18.78 -16.27 6.24
CA ARG A 235 -18.66 -14.81 6.38
C ARG A 235 -17.42 -14.26 5.68
N ALA A 236 -16.30 -14.99 5.72
CA ALA A 236 -15.08 -14.62 5.00
C ALA A 236 -15.25 -14.55 3.47
N ALA A 237 -16.27 -15.22 2.90
CA ALA A 237 -16.53 -15.18 1.47
C ALA A 237 -16.96 -13.77 1.02
N GLU A 238 -17.65 -13.01 1.85
CA GLU A 238 -18.06 -11.64 1.54
C GLU A 238 -16.84 -10.76 1.25
N VAL A 239 -15.86 -10.79 2.15
CA VAL A 239 -14.58 -10.08 1.99
C VAL A 239 -13.82 -10.57 0.77
N ALA A 240 -13.76 -11.89 0.58
CA ALA A 240 -13.02 -12.51 -0.52
C ALA A 240 -13.61 -12.18 -1.89
N ILE A 241 -14.94 -12.16 -2.02
CA ILE A 241 -15.62 -11.83 -3.28
C ILE A 241 -15.34 -10.38 -3.64
N ALA A 242 -15.57 -9.43 -2.72
CA ALA A 242 -15.26 -8.02 -2.96
C ALA A 242 -13.77 -7.79 -3.29
N ALA A 243 -12.88 -8.47 -2.57
CA ALA A 243 -11.44 -8.38 -2.80
C ALA A 243 -11.05 -8.91 -4.18
N ALA A 244 -11.67 -9.98 -4.70
CA ALA A 244 -11.33 -10.54 -6.01
C ALA A 244 -11.44 -9.51 -7.14
N TYR A 245 -12.45 -8.63 -7.09
CA TYR A 245 -12.62 -7.54 -8.06
C TYR A 245 -11.78 -6.31 -7.72
N ALA A 246 -11.67 -5.93 -6.44
CA ALA A 246 -10.81 -4.84 -6.00
C ALA A 246 -9.32 -5.05 -6.32
N MET A 247 -8.88 -6.30 -6.43
CA MET A 247 -7.51 -6.69 -6.78
C MET A 247 -7.20 -6.55 -8.27
N MET A 248 -8.21 -6.46 -9.14
CA MET A 248 -7.99 -6.43 -10.58
C MET A 248 -7.46 -5.07 -11.04
N GLY A 249 -6.43 -5.10 -11.88
CA GLY A 249 -5.88 -3.88 -12.48
C GLY A 249 -5.04 -3.01 -11.54
N THR A 250 -4.69 -3.51 -10.34
CA THR A 250 -3.86 -2.78 -9.37
C THR A 250 -2.40 -3.22 -9.42
N ALA A 251 -1.50 -2.29 -9.06
CA ALA A 251 -0.08 -2.58 -8.90
C ALA A 251 0.18 -3.40 -7.62
N ASP A 252 -0.59 -3.24 -6.54
CA ASP A 252 -0.51 -4.05 -5.31
C ASP A 252 -1.85 -4.75 -4.94
N PRO A 253 -2.17 -5.91 -5.56
CA PRO A 253 -3.39 -6.68 -5.27
C PRO A 253 -3.48 -7.11 -3.81
N LEU A 254 -2.36 -7.49 -3.20
CA LEU A 254 -2.34 -7.85 -1.78
C LEU A 254 -2.64 -6.62 -0.89
N GLY A 255 -2.28 -5.42 -1.33
CA GLY A 255 -2.71 -4.17 -0.70
C GLY A 255 -4.22 -3.94 -0.78
N ALA A 256 -4.82 -4.21 -1.95
CA ALA A 256 -6.26 -4.07 -2.16
C ALA A 256 -7.09 -5.01 -1.26
N VAL A 257 -6.74 -6.31 -1.20
CA VAL A 257 -7.42 -7.26 -0.28
C VAL A 257 -7.21 -6.87 1.19
N CYS A 258 -6.02 -6.39 1.57
CA CYS A 258 -5.78 -5.86 2.91
C CYS A 258 -6.67 -4.66 3.24
N SER A 259 -6.92 -3.74 2.31
CA SER A 259 -7.84 -2.61 2.53
C SER A 259 -9.26 -3.08 2.78
N VAL A 260 -9.80 -3.98 1.96
CA VAL A 260 -11.16 -4.53 2.16
C VAL A 260 -11.23 -5.27 3.51
N ALA A 261 -10.27 -6.16 3.79
CA ALA A 261 -10.24 -6.93 5.03
C ALA A 261 -10.07 -6.05 6.28
N ARG A 262 -9.26 -4.98 6.22
CA ARG A 262 -9.11 -3.99 7.30
C ARG A 262 -10.40 -3.24 7.57
N GLY A 263 -11.05 -2.76 6.51
CA GLY A 263 -12.34 -2.08 6.58
C GLY A 263 -13.40 -2.95 7.27
N TYR A 264 -13.46 -4.23 6.87
CA TYR A 264 -14.37 -5.21 7.46
C TYR A 264 -14.03 -5.47 8.94
N ALA A 265 -12.76 -5.80 9.23
CA ALA A 265 -12.29 -6.14 10.58
C ALA A 265 -12.46 -5.00 11.60
N ARG A 266 -12.47 -3.73 11.14
CA ARG A 266 -12.72 -2.55 11.97
C ARG A 266 -14.13 -2.51 12.56
N VAL A 267 -15.10 -3.11 11.87
CA VAL A 267 -16.49 -3.22 12.32
C VAL A 267 -16.72 -4.58 12.98
N THR A 268 -16.30 -5.65 12.31
CA THR A 268 -16.51 -7.03 12.75
C THR A 268 -15.18 -7.78 12.73
N PRO A 269 -14.54 -8.03 13.89
CA PRO A 269 -13.24 -8.70 13.94
C PRO A 269 -13.24 -10.06 13.24
N LEU A 270 -12.24 -10.28 12.39
CA LEU A 270 -12.02 -11.53 11.69
C LEU A 270 -11.16 -12.48 12.53
N THR A 271 -11.50 -13.76 12.51
CA THR A 271 -10.73 -14.82 13.18
C THR A 271 -9.49 -15.20 12.37
N ALA A 272 -8.54 -15.89 13.02
CA ALA A 272 -7.37 -16.44 12.35
C ALA A 272 -7.73 -17.38 11.18
N GLY A 273 -8.80 -18.18 11.33
CA GLY A 273 -9.29 -19.07 10.28
C GLY A 273 -9.86 -18.30 9.08
N GLU A 274 -10.63 -17.24 9.33
CA GLU A 274 -11.15 -16.37 8.27
C GLU A 274 -10.02 -15.66 7.50
N CYS A 275 -9.01 -15.10 8.19
CA CYS A 275 -7.86 -14.48 7.53
C CYS A 275 -7.09 -15.46 6.63
N ARG A 276 -6.95 -16.73 7.05
CA ARG A 276 -6.34 -17.80 6.24
C ARG A 276 -7.19 -18.17 5.03
N ALA A 277 -8.52 -18.07 5.14
CA ALA A 277 -9.47 -18.48 4.12
C ALA A 277 -9.69 -17.43 3.01
N ILE A 278 -9.46 -16.13 3.29
CA ILE A 278 -9.76 -15.03 2.34
C ILE A 278 -9.05 -15.21 0.99
N LEU A 279 -7.73 -15.37 0.95
CA LEU A 279 -7.02 -15.47 -0.34
C LEU A 279 -7.39 -16.75 -1.12
N PRO A 280 -7.51 -17.94 -0.48
CA PRO A 280 -8.10 -19.11 -1.14
C PRO A 280 -9.48 -18.85 -1.75
N MET A 281 -10.37 -18.17 -1.03
CA MET A 281 -11.70 -17.85 -1.53
C MET A 281 -11.68 -16.81 -2.67
N VAL A 282 -10.75 -15.84 -2.63
CA VAL A 282 -10.49 -14.91 -3.76
C VAL A 282 -10.12 -15.72 -5.00
N ALA A 283 -9.16 -16.64 -4.86
CA ALA A 283 -8.70 -17.46 -5.96
C ALA A 283 -9.82 -18.36 -6.51
N LEU A 284 -10.63 -18.97 -5.63
CA LEU A 284 -11.81 -19.73 -6.03
C LEU A 284 -12.83 -18.87 -6.78
N ARG A 285 -13.11 -17.63 -6.33
CA ARG A 285 -14.03 -16.73 -7.02
C ARG A 285 -13.53 -16.37 -8.43
N LEU A 286 -12.23 -16.15 -8.59
CA LEU A 286 -11.61 -15.89 -9.91
C LEU A 286 -11.71 -17.12 -10.82
N CYS A 287 -11.37 -18.31 -10.30
CA CYS A 287 -11.50 -19.57 -11.03
C CYS A 287 -12.95 -19.86 -11.44
N GLN A 288 -13.90 -19.58 -10.54
CA GLN A 288 -15.34 -19.72 -10.78
C GLN A 288 -15.80 -18.77 -11.88
N SER A 289 -15.40 -17.49 -11.84
CA SER A 289 -15.70 -16.49 -12.88
C SER A 289 -15.27 -16.96 -14.27
N VAL A 290 -13.99 -17.34 -14.45
CA VAL A 290 -13.48 -17.77 -15.75
C VAL A 290 -14.08 -19.10 -16.22
N SER A 291 -14.45 -19.99 -15.30
CA SER A 291 -15.04 -21.28 -15.61
C SER A 291 -16.51 -21.18 -16.02
N VAL A 292 -17.31 -20.39 -15.31
CA VAL A 292 -18.71 -20.11 -15.64
C VAL A 292 -18.81 -19.39 -16.98
N GLN A 293 -17.94 -18.40 -17.22
CA GLN A 293 -17.90 -17.72 -18.52
C GLN A 293 -17.62 -18.70 -19.67
N ALA A 294 -16.66 -19.61 -19.52
CA ALA A 294 -16.34 -20.58 -20.56
C ALA A 294 -17.51 -21.49 -20.92
N ARG A 295 -18.36 -21.84 -19.94
CA ARG A 295 -19.63 -22.52 -20.19
C ARG A 295 -20.61 -21.59 -20.93
N GLN A 296 -20.84 -20.39 -20.42
CA GLN A 296 -21.81 -19.44 -20.98
C GLN A 296 -21.50 -19.05 -22.44
N MET A 297 -20.23 -18.81 -22.78
CA MET A 297 -19.80 -18.53 -24.16
C MET A 297 -20.04 -19.72 -25.11
N ARG A 298 -19.98 -20.95 -24.60
CA ARG A 298 -20.29 -22.15 -25.40
C ARG A 298 -21.79 -22.31 -25.62
N GLU A 299 -22.61 -21.98 -24.63
CA GLU A 299 -24.07 -22.07 -24.69
C GLU A 299 -24.71 -20.91 -25.47
N GLN A 300 -24.12 -19.72 -25.39
CA GLN A 300 -24.62 -18.47 -25.99
C GLN A 300 -23.50 -17.70 -26.71
N PRO A 301 -22.93 -18.24 -27.80
CA PRO A 301 -21.77 -17.64 -28.49
C PRO A 301 -22.05 -16.26 -29.11
N ALA A 302 -23.31 -15.87 -29.27
CA ALA A 302 -23.73 -14.59 -29.84
C ALA A 302 -24.00 -13.48 -28.80
N ASN A 303 -23.87 -13.77 -27.50
CA ASN A 303 -24.18 -12.80 -26.45
C ASN A 303 -22.96 -11.88 -26.21
N GLU A 304 -23.00 -10.67 -26.77
CA GLU A 304 -21.93 -9.67 -26.64
C GLU A 304 -21.64 -9.24 -25.18
N TYR A 305 -22.64 -9.33 -24.28
CA TYR A 305 -22.44 -9.06 -22.85
C TYR A 305 -21.53 -10.10 -22.18
N LEU A 306 -21.58 -11.35 -22.63
CA LEU A 306 -20.69 -12.43 -22.16
C LEU A 306 -19.28 -12.33 -22.75
N ALA A 307 -19.10 -11.54 -23.82
CA ALA A 307 -17.82 -11.30 -24.47
C ALA A 307 -16.99 -10.18 -23.79
N VAL A 308 -17.52 -9.50 -22.77
CA VAL A 308 -16.75 -8.54 -21.96
C VAL A 308 -15.57 -9.26 -21.30
N SER A 309 -14.36 -8.78 -21.59
CA SER A 309 -13.12 -9.51 -21.35
C SER A 309 -12.81 -9.71 -19.85
N GLN A 310 -12.62 -10.97 -19.43
CA GLN A 310 -12.11 -11.39 -18.12
C GLN A 310 -10.57 -11.33 -18.04
N ASP A 311 -9.90 -10.58 -18.91
CA ASP A 311 -8.43 -10.50 -18.90
C ASP A 311 -7.88 -10.00 -17.55
N GLY A 312 -8.65 -9.19 -16.82
CA GLY A 312 -8.31 -8.79 -15.45
C GLY A 312 -8.20 -9.99 -14.50
N ALA A 313 -9.18 -10.89 -14.53
CA ALA A 313 -9.20 -12.10 -13.71
C ALA A 313 -8.06 -13.06 -14.08
N TRP A 314 -7.79 -13.25 -15.38
CA TRP A 314 -6.68 -14.09 -15.84
C TRP A 314 -5.31 -13.55 -15.39
N ARG A 315 -5.04 -12.26 -15.60
CA ARG A 315 -3.79 -11.63 -15.14
C ARG A 315 -3.61 -11.76 -13.62
N LEU A 316 -4.71 -11.63 -12.88
CA LEU A 316 -4.67 -11.79 -11.42
C LEU A 316 -4.39 -13.25 -11.03
N LEU A 317 -5.02 -14.24 -11.65
CA LEU A 317 -4.73 -15.66 -11.43
C LEU A 317 -3.25 -16.00 -11.70
N GLU A 318 -2.70 -15.52 -12.81
CA GLU A 318 -1.28 -15.70 -13.17
C GLU A 318 -0.32 -15.04 -12.15
N ARG A 319 -0.76 -13.94 -11.52
CA ARG A 319 0.00 -13.27 -10.46
C ARG A 319 -0.11 -14.00 -9.12
N LEU A 320 -1.30 -14.48 -8.77
CA LEU A 320 -1.54 -15.27 -7.54
C LEU A 320 -0.83 -16.62 -7.58
N ALA A 321 -0.67 -17.23 -8.75
CA ALA A 321 0.11 -18.45 -8.92
C ALA A 321 1.57 -18.28 -8.47
N ARG A 322 2.15 -17.10 -8.71
CA ARG A 322 3.54 -16.74 -8.34
C ARG A 322 3.67 -16.10 -6.96
N THR A 323 2.57 -15.94 -6.24
CA THR A 323 2.55 -15.33 -4.91
C THR A 323 2.74 -16.39 -3.82
N ASP A 324 3.50 -16.12 -2.76
CA ASP A 324 3.47 -16.93 -1.54
C ASP A 324 2.21 -16.58 -0.74
N TRP A 325 1.27 -17.53 -0.65
CA TRP A 325 0.00 -17.32 0.03
C TRP A 325 0.13 -17.23 1.55
N ARG A 326 1.25 -17.69 2.15
CA ARG A 326 1.53 -17.47 3.57
C ARG A 326 1.90 -16.03 3.84
N HIS A 327 2.69 -15.41 2.97
CA HIS A 327 2.99 -13.98 3.08
C HIS A 327 1.70 -13.16 2.90
N ALA A 328 0.85 -13.52 1.93
CA ALA A 328 -0.46 -12.87 1.79
C ALA A 328 -1.34 -13.03 3.04
N GLU A 329 -1.40 -14.24 3.61
CA GLU A 329 -2.08 -14.50 4.89
C GLU A 329 -1.56 -13.59 6.00
N PHE A 330 -0.24 -13.43 6.14
CA PHE A 330 0.36 -12.54 7.17
C PHE A 330 0.01 -11.06 6.94
N ARG A 331 -0.02 -10.60 5.68
CA ARG A 331 -0.48 -9.24 5.35
C ARG A 331 -1.94 -9.04 5.73
N ILE A 332 -2.82 -10.00 5.44
CA ILE A 332 -4.24 -9.94 5.78
C ILE A 332 -4.42 -9.93 7.31
N ARG A 333 -3.73 -10.82 8.02
CA ARG A 333 -3.75 -10.89 9.50
C ARG A 333 -3.34 -9.55 10.13
N GLY A 334 -2.22 -8.98 9.68
CA GLY A 334 -1.76 -7.68 10.14
C GLY A 334 -2.75 -6.56 9.84
N ALA A 335 -3.35 -6.56 8.65
CA ALA A 335 -4.39 -5.59 8.28
C ALA A 335 -5.66 -5.71 9.16
N CYS A 336 -5.96 -6.90 9.67
CA CYS A 336 -7.09 -7.17 10.57
C CYS A 336 -6.74 -7.04 12.07
N GLY A 337 -5.53 -6.58 12.42
CA GLY A 337 -5.09 -6.40 13.80
C GLY A 337 -4.67 -7.68 14.53
N LEU A 338 -4.49 -8.79 13.82
CA LEU A 338 -3.92 -10.03 14.36
C LEU A 338 -2.38 -10.01 14.20
N PRO A 339 -1.63 -10.74 15.05
CA PRO A 339 -0.20 -10.96 14.81
C PRO A 339 0.03 -11.51 13.39
N PRO A 340 0.84 -10.84 12.53
CA PRO A 340 1.00 -11.24 11.13
C PRO A 340 1.51 -12.67 11.00
N ASN A 341 2.68 -12.99 11.56
CA ASN A 341 3.19 -14.35 11.68
C ASN A 341 2.86 -14.95 13.07
N PRO A 342 1.96 -15.96 13.17
CA PRO A 342 1.64 -16.59 14.45
C PRO A 342 2.80 -17.38 15.07
N GLY A 343 3.80 -17.80 14.29
CA GLY A 343 4.96 -18.57 14.76
C GLY A 343 6.09 -17.71 15.35
N LEU A 344 6.05 -16.39 15.16
CA LEU A 344 7.11 -15.46 15.57
C LEU A 344 7.43 -15.52 17.08
N ALA A 345 6.40 -15.64 17.92
CA ALA A 345 6.55 -15.57 19.36
C ALA A 345 7.43 -16.70 19.91
N ALA A 346 7.28 -17.92 19.38
CA ALA A 346 8.09 -19.08 19.78
C ALA A 346 9.57 -18.85 19.43
N VAL A 347 9.85 -18.43 18.19
CA VAL A 347 11.23 -18.18 17.72
C VAL A 347 11.89 -17.05 18.50
N THR A 348 11.20 -15.92 18.69
CA THR A 348 11.77 -14.75 19.39
C THR A 348 11.95 -14.95 20.88
N SER A 349 11.04 -15.67 21.55
CA SER A 349 11.23 -16.06 22.96
C SER A 349 12.43 -16.99 23.08
N TRP A 350 12.52 -18.01 22.23
CA TRP A 350 13.65 -18.93 22.25
C TRP A 350 14.98 -18.22 22.00
N MET A 351 15.09 -17.33 21.00
CA MET A 351 16.35 -16.58 20.76
C MET A 351 16.77 -15.71 21.94
N ARG A 352 15.80 -15.18 22.69
CA ARG A 352 16.06 -14.40 23.91
C ARG A 352 16.56 -15.27 25.05
N ASP A 353 15.93 -16.42 25.25
CA ASP A 353 16.09 -17.26 26.45
C ASP A 353 17.13 -18.39 26.26
N ALA A 354 17.44 -18.78 25.03
CA ALA A 354 18.44 -19.79 24.71
C ALA A 354 19.83 -19.34 25.19
N GLY A 355 20.45 -20.14 26.06
CA GLY A 355 21.70 -19.83 26.78
C GLY A 355 22.95 -19.66 25.91
N ALA A 356 23.99 -20.45 26.15
CA ALA A 356 25.31 -20.27 25.53
C ALA A 356 25.25 -20.36 23.99
N ARG A 357 25.73 -19.31 23.33
CA ARG A 357 25.81 -19.14 21.88
C ARG A 357 27.21 -18.63 21.52
N ALA A 358 27.75 -19.09 20.40
CA ALA A 358 29.01 -18.55 19.91
C ALA A 358 28.77 -17.17 19.28
N PRO A 359 29.71 -16.22 19.40
CA PRO A 359 29.62 -14.95 18.68
C PRO A 359 29.80 -15.19 17.17
N VAL A 360 29.08 -14.44 16.33
CA VAL A 360 29.13 -14.64 14.86
C VAL A 360 30.45 -14.20 14.23
N MET A 361 31.29 -13.51 14.98
CA MET A 361 32.66 -13.12 14.63
C MET A 361 33.56 -13.33 15.85
N PRO A 362 34.89 -13.34 15.69
CA PRO A 362 35.81 -13.41 16.82
C PRO A 362 35.54 -12.31 17.86
N PRO A 363 35.58 -12.63 19.18
CA PRO A 363 35.28 -11.67 20.24
C PRO A 363 36.10 -10.37 20.17
N GLU A 364 37.34 -10.43 19.71
CA GLU A 364 38.22 -9.28 19.52
C GLU A 364 37.73 -8.31 18.43
N VAL A 365 37.01 -8.79 17.43
CA VAL A 365 36.37 -7.96 16.40
C VAL A 365 35.14 -7.28 16.99
N LEU A 366 34.34 -7.99 17.78
CA LEU A 366 33.12 -7.48 18.39
C LEU A 366 33.34 -6.61 19.65
N ALA A 367 34.59 -6.51 20.13
CA ALA A 367 34.91 -5.91 21.43
C ALA A 367 34.58 -4.41 21.53
N ARG A 368 34.74 -3.66 20.44
CA ARG A 368 34.52 -2.20 20.40
C ARG A 368 33.56 -1.83 19.25
N PRO A 369 32.25 -2.05 19.42
CA PRO A 369 31.28 -1.71 18.39
C PRO A 369 31.05 -0.21 18.31
N HIS A 370 30.94 0.31 17.09
CA HIS A 370 30.48 1.66 16.82
C HIS A 370 29.19 1.60 16.01
N VAL A 371 28.10 2.11 16.58
CA VAL A 371 26.79 2.14 15.90
C VAL A 371 26.76 3.30 14.94
N LEU A 372 26.58 3.00 13.65
CA LEU A 372 26.43 4.02 12.62
C LEU A 372 25.00 4.54 12.58
N ASP A 373 24.85 5.83 12.34
CA ASP A 373 23.57 6.40 11.95
C ASP A 373 23.45 6.42 10.43
N LEU A 374 22.85 5.35 9.87
CA LEU A 374 22.57 5.25 8.43
C LEU A 374 21.15 5.70 8.09
N SER A 375 20.44 6.29 9.05
CA SER A 375 19.08 6.76 8.88
C SER A 375 18.99 7.95 7.93
N VAL A 376 17.84 8.14 7.29
CA VAL A 376 17.58 9.30 6.41
C VAL A 376 17.90 10.65 7.08
N GLU A 377 17.70 10.74 8.39
CA GLU A 377 17.91 11.94 9.22
C GLU A 377 19.40 12.24 9.49
N SER A 378 20.30 11.28 9.28
CA SER A 378 21.71 11.35 9.71
C SER A 378 22.47 12.51 9.04
N PRO A 379 22.97 13.51 9.77
CA PRO A 379 23.69 14.64 9.18
C PRO A 379 25.03 14.21 8.55
N ASP A 380 25.55 13.06 8.96
CA ASP A 380 26.87 12.54 8.57
C ASP A 380 26.81 11.62 7.34
N LEU A 381 25.60 11.30 6.85
CA LEU A 381 25.44 10.56 5.60
C LEU A 381 25.97 11.36 4.40
N PRO A 382 26.89 10.79 3.61
CA PRO A 382 27.44 11.45 2.44
C PRO A 382 26.35 11.80 1.42
N HIS A 383 26.56 12.91 0.70
CA HIS A 383 25.65 13.29 -0.39
C HIS A 383 25.64 12.20 -1.47
N PRO A 384 24.51 11.86 -2.11
CA PRO A 384 24.46 10.79 -3.11
C PRO A 384 25.52 10.89 -4.22
N ASP A 385 25.78 12.10 -4.74
CA ASP A 385 26.86 12.35 -5.73
C ASP A 385 28.27 12.00 -5.22
N GLU A 386 28.51 12.10 -3.92
CA GLU A 386 29.79 11.71 -3.30
C GLU A 386 29.85 10.20 -3.08
N SER A 387 28.75 9.61 -2.60
CA SER A 387 28.60 8.17 -2.39
C SER A 387 28.72 7.36 -3.69
N ALA A 388 28.31 7.92 -4.82
CA ALA A 388 28.39 7.29 -6.14
C ALA A 388 29.83 7.10 -6.65
N ARG A 389 30.84 7.73 -6.02
CA ARG A 389 32.23 7.57 -6.43
C ARG A 389 32.77 6.20 -5.95
N PRO A 390 33.49 5.44 -6.80
CA PRO A 390 34.09 4.18 -6.40
C PRO A 390 34.95 4.31 -5.14
N GLY A 391 34.75 3.44 -4.16
CA GLY A 391 35.47 3.42 -2.88
C GLY A 391 35.08 4.52 -1.87
N ALA A 392 34.16 5.44 -2.21
CA ALA A 392 33.78 6.52 -1.29
C ALA A 392 33.08 6.01 -0.03
N ALA A 393 32.22 5.01 -0.16
CA ALA A 393 31.52 4.38 0.95
C ALA A 393 32.49 3.64 1.90
N GLU A 394 33.48 2.93 1.36
CA GLU A 394 34.55 2.27 2.13
C GLU A 394 35.39 3.32 2.87
N ALA A 395 35.84 4.36 2.17
CA ALA A 395 36.62 5.43 2.78
C ALA A 395 35.84 6.18 3.87
N TRP A 396 34.53 6.34 3.72
CA TRP A 396 33.67 6.92 4.77
C TRP A 396 33.59 6.00 5.98
N MET A 397 33.31 4.71 5.76
CA MET A 397 33.28 3.69 6.82
C MET A 397 34.59 3.63 7.61
N GLU A 398 35.73 3.60 6.91
CA GLU A 398 37.06 3.58 7.53
C GLU A 398 37.30 4.82 8.40
N ARG A 399 36.85 6.00 7.96
CA ARG A 399 36.95 7.24 8.75
C ARG A 399 36.09 7.19 10.01
N GLU A 400 34.85 6.73 9.91
CA GLU A 400 33.95 6.59 11.06
C GLU A 400 34.53 5.60 12.10
N MET A 401 34.97 4.43 11.64
CA MET A 401 35.59 3.41 12.50
C MET A 401 36.89 3.91 13.15
N ALA A 402 37.75 4.59 12.39
CA ALA A 402 39.00 5.15 12.92
C ALA A 402 38.74 6.26 13.94
N GLY A 403 37.79 7.16 13.66
CA GLY A 403 37.39 8.24 14.56
C GLY A 403 36.82 7.73 15.89
N ALA A 404 36.09 6.62 15.87
CA ALA A 404 35.54 5.96 17.05
C ALA A 404 36.50 4.95 17.72
N ALA A 405 37.70 4.71 17.16
CA ALA A 405 38.60 3.63 17.55
C ALA A 405 37.90 2.25 17.62
N ALA A 406 36.96 2.02 16.70
CA ALA A 406 36.11 0.84 16.63
C ALA A 406 36.83 -0.36 16.01
N THR A 407 36.45 -1.57 16.43
CA THR A 407 36.90 -2.82 15.78
C THR A 407 35.84 -3.39 14.84
N VAL A 408 34.58 -2.97 15.01
CA VAL A 408 33.44 -3.28 14.16
C VAL A 408 32.50 -2.08 14.13
N ALA A 409 31.96 -1.76 12.96
CA ALA A 409 30.83 -0.83 12.87
C ALA A 409 29.52 -1.61 12.72
N VAL A 410 28.43 -1.06 13.27
CA VAL A 410 27.13 -1.73 13.35
C VAL A 410 26.08 -0.93 12.59
N GLY A 411 25.54 -1.51 11.53
CA GLY A 411 24.33 -1.03 10.84
C GLY A 411 23.09 -1.67 11.46
N ARG A 412 22.11 -0.86 11.85
CA ARG A 412 21.00 -1.30 12.71
C ARG A 412 19.91 -2.05 11.94
N TYR A 413 19.29 -3.02 12.62
CA TYR A 413 18.05 -3.66 12.19
C TYR A 413 16.86 -2.69 12.28
N GLY A 414 15.96 -2.71 11.29
CA GLY A 414 14.77 -1.87 11.23
C GLY A 414 15.03 -0.40 10.84
N GLU A 415 16.23 -0.08 10.38
CA GLU A 415 16.64 1.27 10.00
C GLU A 415 16.21 1.61 8.57
N ALA A 416 15.62 2.79 8.37
CA ALA A 416 15.29 3.31 7.05
C ALA A 416 16.49 4.04 6.44
N ARG A 417 17.03 3.52 5.33
CA ARG A 417 18.27 4.01 4.70
C ARG A 417 18.02 4.50 3.28
N LEU A 418 18.73 5.56 2.87
CA LEU A 418 18.71 6.05 1.48
C LEU A 418 19.75 5.39 0.56
N LEU A 419 20.52 4.44 1.08
CA LEU A 419 21.60 3.76 0.34
C LEU A 419 21.07 2.83 -0.77
N TYR A 420 19.76 2.59 -0.82
CA TYR A 420 19.07 1.71 -1.75
C TYR A 420 18.44 2.50 -2.92
N ASP A 421 19.25 3.31 -3.61
CA ASP A 421 18.76 4.29 -4.59
C ASP A 421 18.64 3.76 -6.03
N SER A 422 19.15 2.55 -6.30
CA SER A 422 19.08 1.93 -7.62
C SER A 422 17.67 1.49 -8.03
N PRO A 423 17.37 1.35 -9.33
CA PRO A 423 16.08 0.85 -9.81
C PRO A 423 15.71 -0.54 -9.24
N ALA A 424 16.68 -1.35 -8.82
CA ALA A 424 16.43 -2.69 -8.23
C ALA A 424 15.72 -2.63 -6.87
N PHE A 425 15.77 -1.49 -6.18
CA PHE A 425 15.07 -1.28 -4.91
C PHE A 425 13.73 -0.57 -5.08
N GLN A 426 13.41 -0.11 -6.29
CA GLN A 426 12.18 0.59 -6.58
C GLN A 426 11.07 -0.37 -7.01
N THR A 427 9.87 -0.11 -6.52
CA THR A 427 8.64 -0.77 -6.95
C THR A 427 7.67 0.31 -7.43
N HIS A 428 6.92 0.02 -8.48
CA HIS A 428 5.82 0.90 -8.90
C HIS A 428 4.54 0.46 -8.20
N GLY A 429 4.05 1.30 -7.29
CA GLY A 429 2.74 1.15 -6.67
C GLY A 429 1.68 1.97 -7.40
N ASP A 430 0.45 1.88 -6.91
CA ASP A 430 -0.70 2.63 -7.43
C ASP A 430 -0.53 4.15 -7.20
N ASP A 431 0.21 4.54 -6.15
CA ASP A 431 0.55 5.95 -5.81
C ASP A 431 1.94 6.38 -6.30
N GLY A 432 2.43 5.74 -7.37
CA GLY A 432 3.74 6.02 -7.97
C GLY A 432 4.88 5.17 -7.41
N PRO A 433 6.14 5.51 -7.74
CA PRO A 433 7.30 4.72 -7.33
C PRO A 433 7.53 4.81 -5.81
N GLU A 434 7.90 3.69 -5.19
CA GLU A 434 8.33 3.59 -3.81
C GLU A 434 9.59 2.71 -3.71
N SER A 435 10.57 3.16 -2.94
CA SER A 435 11.79 2.41 -2.68
C SER A 435 11.67 1.54 -1.43
N ARG A 436 12.28 0.36 -1.48
CA ARG A 436 12.54 -0.46 -0.29
C ARG A 436 13.65 0.23 0.51
N THR A 437 13.30 0.75 1.69
CA THR A 437 14.22 1.55 2.52
C THR A 437 14.53 0.90 3.86
N VAL A 438 13.67 0.01 4.35
CA VAL A 438 13.81 -0.57 5.69
C VAL A 438 14.70 -1.80 5.64
N HIS A 439 15.84 -1.71 6.31
CA HIS A 439 16.80 -2.80 6.43
C HIS A 439 16.39 -3.81 7.51
N LEU A 440 16.20 -5.08 7.16
CA LEU A 440 15.80 -6.18 8.04
C LEU A 440 16.89 -7.24 8.16
N GLY A 441 18.09 -6.78 8.45
CA GLY A 441 19.22 -7.55 8.95
C GLY A 441 20.06 -6.70 9.90
N LEU A 442 21.06 -7.30 10.50
CA LEU A 442 22.09 -6.61 11.27
C LEU A 442 23.39 -6.64 10.47
N ASP A 443 23.94 -5.47 10.17
CA ASP A 443 25.19 -5.38 9.41
C ASP A 443 26.35 -5.16 10.36
N LEU A 444 27.38 -5.99 10.24
CA LEU A 444 28.62 -5.89 11.02
C LEU A 444 29.80 -5.62 10.07
N PHE A 445 30.21 -4.36 9.98
CA PHE A 445 31.28 -3.89 9.11
C PHE A 445 32.64 -4.20 9.74
N ALA A 446 33.44 -5.00 9.04
CA ALA A 446 34.75 -5.47 9.46
C ALA A 446 35.64 -5.76 8.23
N PRO A 447 36.98 -5.81 8.38
CA PRO A 447 37.87 -6.04 7.24
C PRO A 447 37.58 -7.33 6.47
N PRO A 448 37.81 -7.37 5.13
CA PRO A 448 37.73 -8.59 4.34
C PRO A 448 38.55 -9.74 4.94
N GLY A 449 38.07 -10.97 4.79
CA GLY A 449 38.71 -12.17 5.33
C GLY A 449 38.43 -12.44 6.81
N THR A 450 37.73 -11.54 7.51
CA THR A 450 37.28 -11.76 8.90
C THR A 450 36.45 -13.06 8.98
N PRO A 451 36.77 -13.99 9.90
CA PRO A 451 36.00 -15.22 10.07
C PRO A 451 34.54 -14.97 10.51
N VAL A 452 33.61 -15.72 9.93
CA VAL A 452 32.20 -15.76 10.31
C VAL A 452 31.90 -17.12 10.94
N HIS A 453 31.32 -17.13 12.13
CA HIS A 453 31.03 -18.34 12.90
C HIS A 453 29.53 -18.64 12.96
N ALA A 454 29.18 -19.93 13.02
CA ALA A 454 27.83 -20.36 13.36
C ALA A 454 27.54 -20.07 14.85
N PRO A 455 26.55 -19.22 15.20
CA PRO A 455 26.21 -18.95 16.60
C PRO A 455 25.51 -20.13 17.27
N LEU A 456 24.90 -21.01 16.47
CA LEU A 456 24.04 -22.12 16.87
C LEU A 456 24.37 -23.37 16.07
N ALA A 457 24.01 -24.54 16.61
CA ALA A 457 24.01 -25.76 15.84
C ALA A 457 22.95 -25.67 14.72
N GLY A 458 23.28 -26.16 13.53
CA GLY A 458 22.39 -26.07 12.38
C GLY A 458 22.75 -27.05 11.27
N THR A 459 21.89 -27.10 10.26
CA THR A 459 22.16 -27.79 9.00
C THR A 459 22.21 -26.77 7.87
N VAL A 460 23.23 -26.82 7.02
CA VAL A 460 23.33 -25.98 5.84
C VAL A 460 22.14 -26.30 4.93
N LEU A 461 21.29 -25.30 4.69
CA LEU A 461 20.15 -25.40 3.81
C LEU A 461 20.53 -25.02 2.38
N ALA A 462 21.28 -23.93 2.24
CA ALA A 462 21.71 -23.42 0.94
C ALA A 462 23.05 -22.67 1.04
N VAL A 463 23.78 -22.71 -0.06
CA VAL A 463 24.97 -21.90 -0.34
C VAL A 463 24.81 -21.39 -1.77
N ALA A 464 24.91 -20.08 -2.01
CA ALA A 464 24.69 -19.49 -3.33
C ALA A 464 25.59 -18.27 -3.57
N ASP A 465 25.88 -17.96 -4.84
CA ASP A 465 26.56 -16.73 -5.25
C ASP A 465 25.55 -15.78 -5.89
N ASN A 466 25.19 -14.70 -5.18
CA ASN A 466 24.24 -13.68 -5.65
C ASN A 466 25.01 -12.51 -6.28
N ASP A 467 25.55 -12.72 -7.48
CA ASP A 467 26.57 -11.86 -8.10
C ASP A 467 26.04 -10.58 -8.78
N LYS A 468 24.77 -10.24 -8.58
CA LYS A 468 24.17 -9.03 -9.15
C LYS A 468 24.69 -7.77 -8.42
N PRO A 469 24.80 -6.61 -9.11
CA PRO A 469 25.16 -5.36 -8.46
C PRO A 469 24.21 -5.03 -7.29
N PHE A 470 24.79 -4.66 -6.15
CA PHE A 470 24.10 -4.38 -4.89
C PHE A 470 23.33 -5.55 -4.26
N ASP A 471 23.54 -6.77 -4.72
CA ASP A 471 23.02 -8.00 -4.11
C ASP A 471 24.02 -8.53 -3.04
N TYR A 472 23.77 -9.71 -2.47
CA TYR A 472 24.56 -10.24 -1.36
C TYR A 472 25.95 -10.76 -1.72
N GLY A 473 26.24 -11.08 -2.98
CA GLY A 473 27.36 -11.97 -3.30
C GLY A 473 27.14 -13.37 -2.67
N PRO A 474 28.23 -14.08 -2.29
CA PRO A 474 28.13 -15.37 -1.63
C PRO A 474 27.34 -15.34 -0.31
N THR A 475 26.41 -16.29 -0.16
CA THR A 475 25.57 -16.46 1.03
C THR A 475 25.56 -17.89 1.56
N VAL A 476 25.31 -18.03 2.86
CA VAL A 476 25.02 -19.30 3.52
C VAL A 476 23.71 -19.16 4.28
N ILE A 477 22.81 -20.15 4.15
CA ILE A 477 21.59 -20.25 4.95
C ILE A 477 21.65 -21.51 5.80
N LEU A 478 21.51 -21.34 7.11
CA LEU A 478 21.43 -22.44 8.07
C LEU A 478 19.99 -22.64 8.54
N ARG A 479 19.56 -23.91 8.62
CA ARG A 479 18.31 -24.32 9.25
C ARG A 479 18.55 -24.70 10.70
N HIS A 480 17.68 -24.22 11.58
CA HIS A 480 17.65 -24.50 13.00
C HIS A 480 16.27 -25.03 13.42
N THR A 481 16.25 -25.71 14.56
CA THR A 481 15.00 -26.18 15.17
C THR A 481 15.09 -25.92 16.67
N THR A 482 14.11 -25.22 17.21
CA THR A 482 14.00 -24.99 18.65
C THR A 482 13.63 -26.31 19.37
N PRO A 483 13.87 -26.43 20.68
CA PRO A 483 13.54 -27.65 21.44
C PRO A 483 12.06 -28.07 21.39
N ASP A 484 11.15 -27.10 21.21
CA ASP A 484 9.71 -27.31 21.03
C ASP A 484 9.30 -27.59 19.58
N GLY A 485 10.27 -27.69 18.66
CA GLY A 485 10.06 -28.11 17.27
C GLY A 485 9.78 -26.99 16.27
N ALA A 486 9.84 -25.72 16.68
CA ALA A 486 9.71 -24.60 15.74
C ALA A 486 10.97 -24.45 14.87
N GLY A 487 10.79 -24.50 13.55
CA GLY A 487 11.88 -24.27 12.59
C GLY A 487 12.11 -22.78 12.34
N PHE A 488 13.37 -22.36 12.26
CA PHE A 488 13.76 -21.04 11.77
C PHE A 488 15.12 -21.11 11.09
N HIS A 489 15.51 -20.06 10.38
CA HIS A 489 16.73 -20.02 9.60
C HIS A 489 17.57 -18.79 9.92
N THR A 490 18.87 -18.88 9.64
CA THR A 490 19.78 -17.73 9.64
C THR A 490 20.44 -17.60 8.28
N LEU A 491 20.52 -16.38 7.77
CA LEU A 491 21.21 -16.03 6.54
C LEU A 491 22.45 -15.20 6.88
N TYR A 492 23.56 -15.55 6.23
CA TYR A 492 24.85 -14.87 6.28
C TYR A 492 25.19 -14.44 4.86
N GLY A 493 25.30 -13.12 4.60
CA GLY A 493 25.61 -12.57 3.28
C GLY A 493 26.91 -11.77 3.25
N HIS A 494 27.32 -11.37 2.03
CA HIS A 494 28.57 -10.65 1.74
C HIS A 494 29.83 -11.44 2.09
N LEU A 495 29.78 -12.75 1.83
CA LEU A 495 30.87 -13.68 2.12
C LEU A 495 31.87 -13.75 0.95
N ASP A 496 33.04 -14.32 1.19
CA ASP A 496 34.01 -14.59 0.12
C ASP A 496 33.58 -15.76 -0.77
N ARG A 497 34.13 -15.83 -1.99
CA ARG A 497 33.79 -16.94 -2.91
C ARG A 497 34.37 -18.29 -2.49
N ALA A 498 35.40 -18.32 -1.65
CA ALA A 498 35.96 -19.57 -1.13
C ALA A 498 34.90 -20.34 -0.31
N THR A 499 33.97 -19.63 0.32
CA THR A 499 32.83 -20.22 1.04
C THR A 499 32.02 -21.20 0.18
N LEU A 500 31.89 -20.95 -1.13
CA LEU A 500 31.14 -21.80 -2.06
C LEU A 500 31.74 -23.21 -2.22
N ASP A 501 33.04 -23.36 -1.97
CA ASP A 501 33.77 -24.63 -2.10
C ASP A 501 33.84 -25.40 -0.77
N HIS A 502 33.50 -24.78 0.35
CA HIS A 502 33.74 -25.30 1.70
C HIS A 502 32.50 -25.87 2.39
N LEU A 503 31.29 -25.47 1.97
CA LEU A 503 30.04 -25.94 2.55
C LEU A 503 29.08 -26.43 1.47
N SER A 504 28.40 -27.53 1.75
CA SER A 504 27.36 -28.11 0.89
C SER A 504 26.01 -28.21 1.62
N PRO A 505 24.88 -28.06 0.91
CA PRO A 505 23.57 -28.34 1.48
C PRO A 505 23.51 -29.73 2.14
N GLY A 506 23.05 -29.79 3.38
CA GLY A 506 23.01 -30.99 4.21
C GLY A 506 24.12 -31.10 5.25
N ASP A 507 25.20 -30.31 5.13
CA ASP A 507 26.29 -30.30 6.11
C ASP A 507 25.79 -29.86 7.49
N ARG A 508 26.40 -30.39 8.55
CA ARG A 508 26.08 -30.02 9.94
C ARG A 508 27.16 -29.09 10.48
N VAL A 509 26.73 -28.04 11.15
CA VAL A 509 27.61 -27.07 11.82
C VAL A 509 27.33 -27.07 13.32
N ALA A 510 28.37 -26.96 14.12
CA ALA A 510 28.31 -26.77 15.56
C ALA A 510 28.46 -25.29 15.94
N PRO A 511 27.97 -24.86 17.13
CA PRO A 511 28.22 -23.51 17.61
C PRO A 511 29.73 -23.22 17.69
N GLY A 512 30.16 -22.14 17.04
CA GLY A 512 31.56 -21.68 17.00
C GLY A 512 32.34 -22.16 15.78
N ASP A 513 31.79 -23.05 14.94
CA ASP A 513 32.44 -23.45 13.69
C ASP A 513 32.56 -22.25 12.75
N VAL A 514 33.72 -22.12 12.08
CA VAL A 514 33.92 -21.14 11.01
C VAL A 514 33.16 -21.64 9.77
N ILE A 515 32.11 -20.92 9.40
CA ILE A 515 31.27 -21.27 8.25
C ILE A 515 31.67 -20.51 6.99
N ALA A 516 32.29 -19.34 7.13
CA ALA A 516 32.66 -18.48 6.02
C ALA A 516 33.68 -17.42 6.45
N ARG A 517 34.09 -16.58 5.50
CA ARG A 517 34.82 -15.32 5.75
C ARG A 517 34.19 -14.18 4.96
N LEU A 518 34.43 -12.94 5.38
CA LEU A 518 33.91 -11.75 4.68
C LEU A 518 34.57 -11.54 3.31
N GLY A 519 33.74 -11.25 2.31
CA GLY A 519 34.17 -10.82 1.00
C GLY A 519 34.54 -9.34 0.96
N ASP A 520 35.33 -8.94 -0.04
CA ASP A 520 35.56 -7.53 -0.36
C ASP A 520 34.49 -6.98 -1.33
N ALA A 521 34.56 -5.68 -1.61
CA ALA A 521 33.61 -5.00 -2.51
C ALA A 521 33.53 -5.58 -3.93
N SER A 522 34.56 -6.30 -4.39
CA SER A 522 34.58 -6.90 -5.73
C SER A 522 33.75 -8.18 -5.85
N VAL A 523 33.40 -8.80 -4.72
CA VAL A 523 32.63 -10.06 -4.67
C VAL A 523 31.31 -9.94 -3.92
N ASN A 524 31.08 -8.87 -3.15
CA ASN A 524 29.90 -8.72 -2.29
C ASN A 524 28.82 -7.78 -2.86
N GLY A 525 28.83 -7.49 -4.16
CA GLY A 525 27.87 -6.56 -4.79
C GLY A 525 28.27 -5.09 -4.78
N GLY A 526 29.50 -4.74 -4.36
CA GLY A 526 30.00 -3.36 -4.33
C GLY A 526 29.78 -2.63 -3.01
N TRP A 527 29.39 -3.36 -1.96
CA TRP A 527 29.17 -2.81 -0.62
C TRP A 527 30.49 -2.74 0.17
N PRO A 528 30.64 -1.78 1.10
CA PRO A 528 31.73 -1.83 2.07
C PRO A 528 31.77 -3.20 2.76
N PRO A 529 32.94 -3.82 2.98
CA PRO A 529 33.03 -5.17 3.56
C PRO A 529 32.28 -5.29 4.90
N HIS A 530 31.33 -6.21 4.98
CA HIS A 530 30.52 -6.45 6.18
C HIS A 530 29.87 -7.83 6.16
N LEU A 531 29.44 -8.31 7.33
CA LEU A 531 28.49 -9.42 7.42
C LEU A 531 27.07 -8.87 7.43
N HIS A 532 26.20 -9.38 6.55
CA HIS A 532 24.76 -9.26 6.73
C HIS A 532 24.23 -10.48 7.47
N LEU A 533 23.77 -10.29 8.71
CA LEU A 533 23.13 -11.34 9.51
C LEU A 533 21.61 -11.15 9.51
N GLN A 534 20.86 -12.18 9.17
CA GLN A 534 19.40 -12.15 9.16
C GLN A 534 18.82 -13.43 9.77
N VAL A 535 17.70 -13.31 10.50
CA VAL A 535 16.90 -14.45 10.98
C VAL A 535 15.63 -14.53 10.14
N ILE A 536 15.19 -15.74 9.81
CA ILE A 536 13.98 -16.01 9.02
C ILE A 536 13.07 -16.96 9.84
N ALA A 537 11.99 -16.42 10.39
CA ALA A 537 10.99 -17.10 11.24
C ALA A 537 9.78 -17.63 10.46
N LEU A 538 9.95 -17.82 9.16
CA LEU A 538 9.06 -18.54 8.27
C LEU A 538 9.88 -19.66 7.67
N ASP A 539 9.33 -20.87 7.59
CA ASP A 539 9.96 -21.91 6.77
C ASP A 539 10.04 -21.37 5.34
N PRO A 540 11.24 -21.11 4.78
CA PRO A 540 11.40 -20.65 3.43
C PRO A 540 11.09 -21.84 2.50
N LEU A 541 9.85 -22.33 2.48
CA LEU A 541 9.35 -23.14 1.37
C LEU A 541 9.54 -22.24 0.13
N PHE A 542 10.39 -22.55 -0.86
CA PHE A 542 10.54 -23.83 -1.53
C PHE A 542 9.17 -24.46 -1.75
N ASP A 543 8.38 -23.88 -2.65
CA ASP A 543 7.63 -24.77 -3.53
C ASP A 543 8.69 -25.68 -4.20
N GLU A 544 8.40 -26.96 -4.40
CA GLU A 544 9.30 -27.90 -5.07
C GLU A 544 9.77 -27.42 -6.48
N GLY A 545 9.19 -26.32 -6.98
CA GLY A 545 9.57 -25.59 -8.20
C GLY A 545 10.44 -24.33 -8.05
N THR A 546 10.89 -23.91 -6.85
CA THR A 546 11.82 -22.75 -6.74
C THR A 546 13.18 -23.11 -7.35
N PRO A 547 13.64 -22.38 -8.39
CA PRO A 547 14.91 -22.64 -9.05
C PRO A 547 16.09 -22.72 -8.07
N PRO A 548 17.05 -23.64 -8.24
CA PRO A 548 18.22 -23.80 -7.37
C PRO A 548 19.03 -22.51 -7.14
N ASP A 549 19.08 -21.62 -8.11
CA ASP A 549 19.76 -20.31 -8.09
C ASP A 549 19.06 -19.27 -7.19
N GLU A 550 17.78 -19.47 -6.85
CA GLU A 550 17.05 -18.60 -5.91
C GLU A 550 17.13 -19.12 -4.46
N ARG A 551 17.74 -20.30 -4.22
CA ARG A 551 17.70 -20.97 -2.91
C ARG A 551 18.61 -20.36 -1.84
N GLY A 552 19.45 -19.38 -2.19
CA GLY A 552 20.34 -18.67 -1.26
C GLY A 552 20.10 -17.16 -1.18
N ASN A 553 19.01 -16.64 -1.75
CA ASN A 553 18.65 -15.23 -1.67
C ASN A 553 17.35 -15.04 -0.90
N TYR A 554 17.33 -14.11 0.05
CA TYR A 554 16.12 -13.74 0.79
C TYR A 554 16.09 -12.23 1.00
N THR A 555 14.92 -11.60 0.98
CA THR A 555 14.85 -10.14 1.01
C THR A 555 15.40 -9.56 2.33
N GLY A 556 16.46 -8.74 2.25
CA GLY A 556 17.00 -7.99 3.39
C GLY A 556 16.49 -6.56 3.52
N VAL A 557 15.83 -6.03 2.48
CA VAL A 557 15.35 -4.65 2.44
C VAL A 557 13.92 -4.62 1.96
N VAL A 558 13.03 -3.93 2.69
CA VAL A 558 11.59 -3.94 2.44
C VAL A 558 11.00 -2.54 2.36
N LEU A 559 9.80 -2.45 1.78
CA LEU A 559 9.00 -1.23 1.74
C LEU A 559 8.58 -0.85 3.16
N HIS A 560 8.65 0.44 3.50
CA HIS A 560 8.29 0.91 4.83
C HIS A 560 6.87 0.51 5.22
N ARG A 561 5.91 0.64 4.30
CA ARG A 561 4.51 0.26 4.53
C ARG A 561 4.29 -1.23 4.86
N LEU A 562 5.27 -2.09 4.55
CA LEU A 562 5.23 -3.52 4.84
C LEU A 562 6.12 -3.93 6.02
N ARG A 563 6.78 -2.97 6.69
CA ARG A 563 7.72 -3.21 7.79
C ARG A 563 7.16 -4.15 8.84
N ALA A 564 5.98 -3.86 9.41
CA ALA A 564 5.41 -4.66 10.50
C ALA A 564 5.18 -6.13 10.12
N VAL A 565 4.77 -6.40 8.88
CA VAL A 565 4.58 -7.77 8.38
C VAL A 565 5.93 -8.44 8.23
N TRP A 566 6.91 -7.77 7.63
CA TRP A 566 8.22 -8.35 7.41
C TRP A 566 9.04 -8.51 8.69
N GLU A 567 8.92 -7.63 9.70
CA GLU A 567 9.55 -7.84 11.03
C GLU A 567 9.01 -9.11 11.72
N SER A 568 7.80 -9.55 11.36
CA SER A 568 7.25 -10.82 11.86
C SER A 568 7.80 -12.06 11.14
N ILE A 569 8.38 -11.87 9.95
CA ILE A 569 9.02 -12.92 9.15
C ILE A 569 10.52 -12.91 9.39
N LEU A 570 11.10 -11.72 9.53
CA LEU A 570 12.52 -11.42 9.62
C LEU A 570 12.81 -10.72 10.95
N PRO A 571 12.75 -11.42 12.10
CA PRO A 571 12.94 -10.78 13.39
C PRO A 571 14.37 -10.28 13.61
N ASP A 572 14.53 -9.40 14.61
CA ASP A 572 15.82 -8.84 15.02
C ASP A 572 16.85 -9.95 15.32
N PRO A 573 17.96 -10.03 14.55
CA PRO A 573 18.97 -11.06 14.71
C PRO A 573 20.00 -10.72 15.82
N ALA A 574 19.94 -9.53 16.43
CA ALA A 574 20.90 -9.09 17.43
C ALA A 574 21.14 -10.05 18.60
N PRO A 575 20.14 -10.81 19.11
CA PRO A 575 20.38 -11.82 20.13
C PRO A 575 21.45 -12.85 19.73
N LEU A 576 21.62 -13.13 18.43
CA LEU A 576 22.58 -14.12 17.92
C LEU A 576 23.97 -13.55 17.63
N ALA A 577 24.13 -12.23 17.56
CA ALA A 577 25.37 -11.60 17.09
C ALA A 577 26.56 -11.75 18.06
N GLY A 578 26.29 -11.80 19.38
CA GLY A 578 27.35 -11.81 20.40
C GLY A 578 27.99 -10.45 20.66
N LEU A 579 27.31 -9.35 20.31
CA LEU A 579 27.75 -7.98 20.62
C LEU A 579 27.67 -7.68 22.13
N PRO A 580 28.49 -6.75 22.65
CA PRO A 580 28.41 -6.28 24.03
C PRO A 580 27.00 -5.79 24.40
N THR A 581 26.56 -6.11 25.62
CA THR A 581 25.28 -5.66 26.17
C THR A 581 25.19 -4.13 26.14
N GLY A 582 24.06 -3.59 25.69
CA GLY A 582 23.83 -2.14 25.57
C GLY A 582 24.18 -1.56 24.21
N THR A 583 24.75 -2.34 23.28
CA THR A 583 24.92 -1.91 21.88
C THR A 583 23.54 -1.68 21.25
N ALA A 584 23.30 -0.50 20.68
CA ALA A 584 22.05 -0.16 20.00
C ALA A 584 21.99 -0.82 18.61
N THR A 585 21.52 -2.06 18.54
CA THR A 585 21.52 -2.89 17.31
C THR A 585 20.25 -2.79 16.47
N SER A 586 19.17 -2.26 17.04
CA SER A 586 17.91 -2.11 16.34
C SER A 586 17.29 -0.74 16.56
N ILE A 587 16.64 -0.27 15.51
CA ILE A 587 15.66 0.79 15.59
C ILE A 587 14.38 0.13 16.04
N ALA A 588 14.01 0.33 17.31
CA ALA A 588 12.66 0.02 17.79
C ALA A 588 11.67 0.54 16.73
N PRO A 589 10.56 -0.17 16.43
CA PRO A 589 9.54 0.34 15.54
C PRO A 589 9.25 1.75 16.01
N ALA A 590 9.75 2.75 15.27
CA ALA A 590 9.71 4.12 15.74
C ALA A 590 8.25 4.34 16.03
N ALA A 591 7.91 4.66 17.29
CA ALA A 591 6.54 4.96 17.71
C ALA A 591 5.86 5.64 16.51
N GLU A 592 4.95 4.94 15.80
CA GLU A 592 4.79 5.02 14.31
C GLU A 592 5.19 6.37 13.69
N PRO A 593 5.79 6.46 12.49
CA PRO A 593 5.99 7.76 11.81
C PRO A 593 4.75 8.67 11.89
N VAL A 594 3.55 8.09 11.87
CA VAL A 594 2.27 8.75 12.19
C VAL A 594 2.23 9.41 13.56
N LEU A 595 2.61 8.71 14.63
CA LEU A 595 2.71 9.23 16.00
C LEU A 595 3.83 10.27 16.13
N ARG A 596 5.03 10.07 15.56
CA ARG A 596 6.09 11.10 15.54
C ARG A 596 5.61 12.38 14.87
N LYS A 597 5.01 12.25 13.68
CA LYS A 597 4.41 13.34 12.91
C LYS A 597 3.28 14.04 13.68
N ARG A 598 2.41 13.28 14.36
CA ARG A 598 1.33 13.83 15.20
C ARG A 598 1.91 14.62 16.39
N VAL A 599 2.83 14.03 17.14
CA VAL A 599 3.50 14.68 18.28
C VAL A 599 4.22 15.95 17.83
N LEU A 600 4.93 15.91 16.70
CA LEU A 600 5.58 17.07 16.12
C LEU A 600 4.56 18.15 15.73
N GLY A 601 3.48 17.76 15.05
CA GLY A 601 2.39 18.66 14.67
C GLY A 601 1.71 19.33 15.85
N ASP A 602 1.42 18.57 16.91
CA ASP A 602 0.79 19.09 18.12
C ASP A 602 1.72 20.05 18.88
N ARG A 603 2.99 19.67 19.07
CA ARG A 603 4.00 20.56 19.66
C ARG A 603 4.16 21.85 18.85
N ARG A 604 4.14 21.75 17.51
CA ARG A 604 4.25 22.89 16.61
C ARG A 604 3.07 23.87 16.80
N LYS A 605 1.84 23.37 16.95
CA LYS A 605 0.65 24.20 17.21
C LYS A 605 0.74 24.96 18.54
N THR A 606 1.44 24.39 19.54
CA THR A 606 1.62 25.04 20.84
C THR A 606 2.77 26.06 20.85
N ILE A 607 3.83 25.82 20.08
CA ILE A 607 5.09 26.59 20.18
C ILE A 607 5.20 27.66 19.08
N LEU A 608 4.66 27.43 17.88
CA LEU A 608 4.74 28.36 16.76
C LEU A 608 3.46 29.17 16.58
N GLY A 609 3.60 30.41 16.13
CA GLY A 609 2.47 31.28 15.81
C GLY A 609 1.57 30.68 14.72
N SER A 610 0.25 30.87 14.85
CA SER A 610 -0.76 30.34 13.92
C SER A 610 -0.61 30.84 12.48
N SER A 611 0.03 31.99 12.28
CA SER A 611 0.36 32.55 10.96
C SER A 611 1.34 31.70 10.15
N LEU A 612 2.09 30.82 10.82
CA LEU A 612 2.91 29.79 10.19
C LEU A 612 2.02 28.55 10.00
N SER A 613 1.13 28.53 9.02
CA SER A 613 0.31 27.36 8.71
C SER A 613 1.11 26.28 7.96
N LEU A 614 0.60 25.05 7.96
CA LEU A 614 1.12 23.95 7.14
C LEU A 614 0.34 23.87 5.83
N SER A 615 0.99 23.44 4.76
CA SER A 615 0.39 23.41 3.41
C SER A 615 -0.54 22.22 3.15
N TYR A 616 -0.48 21.16 3.96
CA TYR A 616 -1.20 19.90 3.72
C TYR A 616 -2.07 19.52 4.92
N ALA A 617 -3.26 18.96 4.65
CA ALA A 617 -4.16 18.43 5.68
C ALA A 617 -3.52 17.28 6.46
N ASP A 618 -2.78 16.41 5.76
CA ASP A 618 -1.87 15.44 6.35
C ASP A 618 -0.40 15.92 6.20
N PRO A 619 0.22 16.48 7.25
CA PRO A 619 1.52 17.14 7.14
C PRO A 619 2.66 16.22 6.65
N VAL A 620 3.57 16.69 5.79
CA VAL A 620 4.74 15.86 5.42
C VAL A 620 5.89 16.13 6.40
N HIS A 621 6.44 15.09 7.03
CA HIS A 621 7.61 15.20 7.93
C HIS A 621 8.89 15.07 7.11
N VAL A 622 9.33 16.17 6.50
CA VAL A 622 10.52 16.21 5.65
C VAL A 622 11.78 16.28 6.50
N VAL A 623 12.75 15.39 6.25
CA VAL A 623 14.00 15.31 7.02
C VAL A 623 15.27 15.44 6.15
N ARG A 624 15.14 15.26 4.83
CA ARG A 624 16.25 15.47 3.88
C ARG A 624 15.74 15.99 2.55
N GLY A 625 16.58 16.75 1.84
CA GLY A 625 16.35 17.11 0.45
C GLY A 625 17.62 16.90 -0.38
N VAL A 626 17.46 16.44 -1.62
CA VAL A 626 18.55 16.26 -2.60
C VAL A 626 18.04 16.65 -3.99
N GLY A 627 18.65 17.66 -4.62
CA GLY A 627 18.25 18.12 -5.95
C GLY A 627 16.78 18.56 -5.97
N ALA A 628 15.95 17.96 -6.82
CA ALA A 628 14.52 18.28 -6.90
C ALA A 628 13.64 17.49 -5.91
N TYR A 629 14.23 16.68 -5.02
CA TYR A 629 13.50 15.73 -4.20
C TYR A 629 13.60 16.04 -2.70
N LEU A 630 12.51 15.75 -2.00
CA LEU A 630 12.40 15.73 -0.55
C LEU A 630 12.19 14.30 -0.06
N TYR A 631 12.66 14.00 1.15
CA TYR A 631 12.56 12.69 1.78
C TYR A 631 11.97 12.84 3.18
N ASP A 632 11.04 11.96 3.53
CA ASP A 632 10.59 11.81 4.91
C ASP A 632 11.50 10.88 5.73
N ASP A 633 11.19 10.72 7.02
CA ASP A 633 11.93 9.87 7.96
C ASP A 633 11.86 8.36 7.64
N THR A 634 11.03 7.96 6.69
CA THR A 634 10.93 6.58 6.17
C THR A 634 11.70 6.38 4.87
N GLY A 635 12.19 7.47 4.27
CA GLY A 635 12.86 7.48 2.97
C GLY A 635 11.88 7.55 1.79
N ARG A 636 10.60 7.84 2.03
CA ARG A 636 9.63 8.14 0.96
C ARG A 636 10.10 9.38 0.22
N ARG A 637 10.29 9.24 -1.09
CA ARG A 637 10.74 10.32 -1.97
C ARG A 637 9.55 11.09 -2.53
N TYR A 638 9.61 12.41 -2.41
CA TYR A 638 8.64 13.36 -2.94
C TYR A 638 9.31 14.26 -3.98
N LEU A 639 8.69 14.44 -5.15
CA LEU A 639 9.10 15.46 -6.10
C LEU A 639 8.62 16.83 -5.59
N ASP A 640 9.55 17.76 -5.43
CA ASP A 640 9.22 19.10 -4.97
C ASP A 640 8.75 19.99 -6.13
N THR A 641 7.46 20.29 -6.14
CA THR A 641 6.83 21.18 -7.13
C THR A 641 6.34 22.49 -6.50
N VAL A 642 6.68 22.76 -5.23
CA VAL A 642 6.07 23.83 -4.45
C VAL A 642 7.11 24.76 -3.79
N ASN A 643 8.21 24.25 -3.25
CA ASN A 643 9.11 25.12 -2.48
C ASN A 643 9.73 26.20 -3.35
N ASN A 644 9.73 27.42 -2.81
CA ASN A 644 10.18 28.64 -3.47
C ASN A 644 11.59 29.09 -3.05
N VAL A 645 12.26 28.37 -2.12
CA VAL A 645 13.57 28.74 -1.56
C VAL A 645 14.77 28.11 -2.30
N PRO A 646 14.80 26.80 -2.58
CA PRO A 646 15.99 26.14 -3.12
C PRO A 646 16.05 26.22 -4.65
N HIS A 647 16.41 27.39 -5.19
CA HIS A 647 16.40 27.65 -6.64
C HIS A 647 17.32 26.75 -7.49
N VAL A 648 18.37 26.17 -6.90
CA VAL A 648 19.30 25.24 -7.57
C VAL A 648 19.20 23.81 -7.00
N GLY A 649 18.02 23.49 -6.45
CA GLY A 649 17.75 22.24 -5.77
C GLY A 649 18.22 22.21 -4.31
N HIS A 650 17.71 21.23 -3.59
CA HIS A 650 18.04 20.95 -2.20
C HIS A 650 19.45 20.40 -2.05
N ALA A 651 20.13 20.85 -1.00
CA ALA A 651 21.47 20.39 -0.60
C ALA A 651 22.52 20.37 -1.73
N ASN A 652 22.46 21.32 -2.67
CA ASN A 652 23.40 21.40 -3.78
C ASN A 652 24.87 21.40 -3.29
N PRO A 653 25.70 20.39 -3.64
CA PRO A 653 27.02 20.21 -3.05
C PRO A 653 27.95 21.42 -3.23
N ARG A 654 27.87 22.09 -4.39
CA ARG A 654 28.70 23.27 -4.69
C ARG A 654 28.32 24.44 -3.79
N VAL A 655 27.02 24.69 -3.61
CA VAL A 655 26.53 25.79 -2.76
C VAL A 655 26.81 25.50 -1.28
N ALA A 656 26.52 24.29 -0.82
CA ALA A 656 26.77 23.89 0.56
C ALA A 656 28.26 24.01 0.93
N ALA A 657 29.16 23.53 0.06
CA ALA A 657 30.60 23.65 0.26
C ALA A 657 31.09 25.11 0.23
N ALA A 658 30.52 25.97 -0.63
CA ALA A 658 30.86 27.39 -0.66
C ALA A 658 30.43 28.11 0.62
N ILE A 659 29.20 27.88 1.09
CA ILE A 659 28.67 28.46 2.33
C ILE A 659 29.49 27.99 3.53
N ALA A 660 29.72 26.68 3.66
CA ALA A 660 30.47 26.11 4.79
C ALA A 660 31.92 26.61 4.85
N ARG A 661 32.55 26.85 3.69
CA ARG A 661 33.89 27.44 3.62
C ARG A 661 33.85 28.89 4.06
N GLN A 662 32.96 29.70 3.48
CA GLN A 662 32.89 31.13 3.78
C GLN A 662 32.49 31.38 5.22
N SER A 663 31.55 30.62 5.79
CA SER A 663 31.10 30.79 7.17
C SER A 663 32.19 30.53 8.20
N ARG A 664 33.21 29.73 7.87
CA ARG A 664 34.41 29.51 8.71
C ARG A 664 35.43 30.64 8.61
N VAL A 665 35.36 31.43 7.54
CA VAL A 665 36.24 32.60 7.32
C VAL A 665 35.59 33.86 7.89
N LEU A 666 34.37 34.20 7.46
CA LEU A 666 33.68 35.44 7.84
C LEU A 666 32.16 35.38 7.58
N ASN A 667 31.37 35.88 8.53
CA ASN A 667 29.95 36.22 8.37
C ASN A 667 29.68 37.56 9.08
N THR A 668 29.51 38.65 8.32
CA THR A 668 29.36 40.02 8.85
C THR A 668 28.38 40.85 8.03
N ASN A 669 27.95 42.00 8.58
CA ASN A 669 27.04 42.91 7.88
C ASN A 669 27.74 43.73 6.78
N THR A 670 26.94 44.31 5.88
CA THR A 670 27.41 45.00 4.67
C THR A 670 28.12 46.34 4.89
N ARG A 671 28.32 46.78 6.15
CA ARG A 671 29.00 48.04 6.48
C ARG A 671 30.53 47.96 6.51
N TYR A 672 31.09 46.75 6.41
CA TYR A 672 32.53 46.53 6.30
C TYR A 672 32.92 46.25 4.86
N LEU A 673 34.18 46.46 4.49
CA LEU A 673 34.68 46.16 3.14
C LEU A 673 34.89 44.66 2.97
N HIS A 674 34.35 44.09 1.89
CA HIS A 674 34.47 42.68 1.52
C HIS A 674 34.37 42.56 -0.01
N THR A 675 35.20 41.72 -0.62
CA THR A 675 35.36 41.65 -2.09
C THR A 675 34.15 41.01 -2.75
N GLU A 676 33.54 40.04 -2.08
CA GLU A 676 32.52 39.15 -2.61
C GLU A 676 31.21 39.87 -2.94
N ILE A 677 30.80 40.84 -2.11
CA ILE A 677 29.59 41.63 -2.36
C ILE A 677 29.74 42.56 -3.58
N VAL A 678 30.95 43.11 -3.76
CA VAL A 678 31.25 44.00 -4.90
C VAL A 678 31.29 43.19 -6.18
N ALA A 679 32.00 42.06 -6.16
CA ALA A 679 32.07 41.15 -7.31
C ALA A 679 30.69 40.62 -7.71
N LEU A 680 29.84 40.25 -6.74
CA LEU A 680 28.46 39.84 -7.00
C LEU A 680 27.65 40.99 -7.61
N GLY A 681 27.79 42.21 -7.08
CA GLY A 681 27.13 43.40 -7.63
C GLY A 681 27.53 43.66 -9.08
N GLU A 682 28.83 43.65 -9.37
CA GLU A 682 29.37 43.80 -10.73
C GLU A 682 28.84 42.73 -11.69
N GLU A 683 28.82 41.47 -11.28
CA GLU A 683 28.28 40.35 -12.07
C GLU A 683 26.79 40.53 -12.35
N LEU A 684 25.98 40.85 -11.34
CA LEU A 684 24.54 41.08 -11.49
C LEU A 684 24.26 42.20 -12.50
N LEU A 685 24.99 43.31 -12.43
CA LEU A 685 24.80 44.45 -13.32
C LEU A 685 25.04 44.12 -14.79
N THR A 686 25.82 43.08 -15.10
CA THR A 686 26.00 42.63 -16.50
C THR A 686 24.73 42.08 -17.14
N HIS A 687 23.72 41.72 -16.34
CA HIS A 687 22.45 41.18 -16.81
C HIS A 687 21.34 42.24 -17.01
N PHE A 688 21.60 43.50 -16.68
CA PHE A 688 20.63 44.60 -16.75
C PHE A 688 21.09 45.69 -17.74
N PRO A 689 20.15 46.43 -18.36
CA PRO A 689 20.49 47.53 -19.28
C PRO A 689 21.09 48.73 -18.54
N ASP A 690 21.84 49.58 -19.27
CA ASP A 690 22.58 50.75 -18.74
C ASP A 690 21.84 51.62 -17.70
N PRO A 691 20.52 51.88 -17.79
CA PRO A 691 19.83 52.67 -16.77
C PRO A 691 19.76 52.02 -15.37
N LEU A 692 20.08 50.72 -15.24
CA LEU A 692 20.01 49.95 -13.99
C LEU A 692 21.42 49.61 -13.49
N GLU A 693 22.13 50.61 -12.94
CA GLU A 693 23.56 50.54 -12.59
C GLU A 693 23.87 50.34 -11.09
N VAL A 694 22.85 50.24 -10.22
CA VAL A 694 23.02 50.13 -8.76
C VAL A 694 22.26 48.93 -8.20
N VAL A 695 22.93 48.11 -7.38
CA VAL A 695 22.34 46.94 -6.71
C VAL A 695 22.11 47.21 -5.23
N PHE A 696 20.89 46.93 -4.75
CA PHE A 696 20.59 46.79 -3.33
C PHE A 696 20.39 45.32 -2.98
N LEU A 697 21.22 44.81 -2.07
CA LEU A 697 21.10 43.46 -1.54
C LEU A 697 20.33 43.49 -0.22
N VAL A 698 19.28 42.67 -0.14
CA VAL A 698 18.34 42.59 1.01
C VAL A 698 18.12 41.14 1.38
N CYS A 699 17.58 40.88 2.57
CA CYS A 699 17.55 39.53 3.15
C CYS A 699 16.35 38.70 2.68
N SER A 700 15.33 39.31 2.08
CA SER A 700 14.12 38.61 1.62
C SER A 700 13.41 39.34 0.48
N GLY A 701 12.51 38.63 -0.21
CA GLY A 701 11.59 39.25 -1.17
C GLY A 701 10.65 40.28 -0.54
N SER A 702 10.33 40.15 0.75
CA SER A 702 9.54 41.18 1.46
C SER A 702 10.35 42.46 1.65
N GLU A 703 11.62 42.38 2.03
CA GLU A 703 12.48 43.58 2.11
C GLU A 703 12.69 44.22 0.73
N ALA A 704 12.83 43.41 -0.32
CA ALA A 704 12.98 43.88 -1.69
C ALA A 704 11.75 44.67 -2.16
N ASN A 705 10.56 44.09 -1.97
CA ASN A 705 9.31 44.73 -2.36
C ASN A 705 8.99 45.97 -1.51
N GLU A 706 9.32 45.97 -0.22
CA GLU A 706 9.15 47.14 0.65
C GLU A 706 10.09 48.28 0.24
N LEU A 707 11.35 47.97 -0.08
CA LEU A 707 12.30 48.95 -0.60
C LEU A 707 11.84 49.50 -1.95
N ALA A 708 11.39 48.64 -2.87
CA ALA A 708 10.84 49.05 -4.17
C ALA A 708 9.63 49.98 -4.00
N LEU A 709 8.69 49.64 -3.11
CA LEU A 709 7.53 50.47 -2.82
C LEU A 709 7.95 51.84 -2.26
N ARG A 710 8.91 51.85 -1.33
CA ARG A 710 9.47 53.09 -0.77
C ARG A 710 10.15 53.95 -1.83
N MET A 711 10.93 53.36 -2.73
CA MET A 711 11.61 54.06 -3.82
C MET A 711 10.59 54.66 -4.80
N ALA A 712 9.58 53.90 -5.19
CA ALA A 712 8.52 54.34 -6.09
C ALA A 712 7.73 55.53 -5.49
N ARG A 713 7.34 55.45 -4.21
CA ARG A 713 6.67 56.54 -3.49
C ARG A 713 7.54 57.79 -3.40
N CYS A 714 8.82 57.63 -3.06
CA CYS A 714 9.75 58.76 -2.97
C CYS A 714 9.96 59.46 -4.32
N HIS A 715 9.99 58.70 -5.41
CA HIS A 715 10.18 59.25 -6.75
C HIS A 715 8.91 59.90 -7.31
N THR A 716 7.75 59.26 -7.12
CA THR A 716 6.49 59.68 -7.75
C THR A 716 5.67 60.63 -6.88
N GLY A 717 5.81 60.58 -5.54
CA GLY A 717 4.95 61.27 -4.59
C GLY A 717 3.53 60.70 -4.42
N HIS A 718 3.26 59.51 -4.98
CA HIS A 718 1.93 58.87 -4.96
C HIS A 718 1.92 57.60 -4.09
N ASP A 719 0.82 57.37 -3.37
CA ASP A 719 0.66 56.20 -2.49
C ASP A 719 -0.21 55.07 -3.05
N GLY A 720 -0.90 55.32 -4.17
CA GLY A 720 -1.78 54.34 -4.80
C GLY A 720 -1.02 53.16 -5.42
N VAL A 721 -1.47 51.93 -5.14
CA VAL A 721 -0.89 50.69 -5.66
C VAL A 721 -2.00 49.84 -6.30
N VAL A 722 -1.74 49.31 -7.49
CA VAL A 722 -2.60 48.32 -8.14
C VAL A 722 -1.98 46.94 -7.92
N CYS A 723 -2.75 46.00 -7.37
CA CYS A 723 -2.31 44.63 -7.12
C CYS A 723 -3.22 43.61 -7.83
N VAL A 724 -2.67 42.44 -8.14
CA VAL A 724 -3.41 41.32 -8.73
C VAL A 724 -4.20 40.60 -7.63
N GLU A 725 -5.46 40.25 -7.91
CA GLU A 725 -6.29 39.45 -7.02
C GLU A 725 -5.60 38.10 -6.71
N GLY A 726 -5.55 37.73 -5.42
CA GLY A 726 -4.84 36.55 -4.95
C GLY A 726 -3.31 36.70 -4.84
N GLY A 727 -2.74 37.85 -5.24
CA GLY A 727 -1.31 38.11 -5.16
C GLY A 727 -0.77 38.17 -3.72
N TYR A 728 0.46 37.69 -3.54
CA TYR A 728 1.24 37.79 -2.31
C TYR A 728 2.52 38.58 -2.57
N HIS A 729 2.67 39.72 -1.88
CA HIS A 729 3.80 40.64 -2.08
C HIS A 729 4.79 40.63 -0.92
N GLY A 730 4.43 40.10 0.25
CA GLY A 730 5.35 39.98 1.39
C GLY A 730 4.64 39.94 2.73
N ASN A 731 5.41 39.88 3.82
CA ASN A 731 4.89 39.82 5.19
C ASN A 731 5.18 41.07 6.05
N THR A 732 5.79 42.11 5.48
CA THR A 732 5.98 43.42 6.15
C THR A 732 4.68 44.21 6.12
N GLY A 733 4.54 45.20 7.02
CA GLY A 733 3.29 45.97 7.17
C GLY A 733 2.77 46.56 5.86
N GLY A 734 3.62 47.29 5.12
CA GLY A 734 3.22 47.90 3.84
C GLY A 734 2.89 46.88 2.74
N LEU A 735 3.47 45.67 2.80
CA LEU A 735 3.22 44.61 1.83
C LEU A 735 2.00 43.77 2.14
N VAL A 736 1.64 43.60 3.40
CA VAL A 736 0.39 42.96 3.81
C VAL A 736 -0.81 43.77 3.31
N GLU A 737 -0.76 45.10 3.44
CA GLU A 737 -1.80 46.01 2.94
C GLU A 737 -2.06 45.88 1.43
N ILE A 738 -1.04 45.51 0.66
CA ILE A 738 -1.15 45.31 -0.80
C ILE A 738 -1.15 43.83 -1.21
N SER A 739 -1.32 42.90 -0.27
CA SER A 739 -1.42 41.45 -0.54
C SER A 739 -2.87 40.97 -0.39
N HIS A 740 -3.60 40.87 -1.51
CA HIS A 740 -5.02 40.52 -1.52
C HIS A 740 -5.34 39.24 -0.72
N TYR A 741 -4.53 38.18 -0.89
CA TYR A 741 -4.74 36.89 -0.20
C TYR A 741 -4.60 37.01 1.33
N LYS A 742 -3.81 37.96 1.83
CA LYS A 742 -3.63 38.18 3.28
C LYS A 742 -4.67 39.15 3.83
N PHE A 743 -5.01 40.20 3.08
CA PHE A 743 -6.02 41.19 3.44
C PHE A 743 -7.44 40.59 3.53
N ALA A 744 -7.80 39.67 2.63
CA ALA A 744 -9.15 39.07 2.59
C ALA A 744 -9.33 37.86 3.53
N GLY A 745 -8.27 37.36 4.17
CA GLY A 745 -8.29 36.16 5.01
C GLY A 745 -8.37 36.44 6.51
N GLN A 746 -8.99 35.56 7.29
CA GLN A 746 -8.93 35.61 8.76
C GLN A 746 -7.48 35.32 9.22
N GLY A 747 -6.78 36.36 9.68
CA GLY A 747 -5.39 36.28 10.16
C GLY A 747 -4.41 37.27 9.52
N GLY A 748 -4.89 38.17 8.66
CA GLY A 748 -4.11 39.29 8.11
C GLY A 748 -4.21 40.62 8.88
N ALA A 749 -4.93 40.65 10.00
CA ALA A 749 -5.05 41.79 10.92
C ALA A 749 -4.47 41.47 12.29
#